data_AF-W6U8C0-F1
#
_entry.id   AF-W6U8C0-F1
#
_cell.length_a   1.000
_cell.length_b   1.000
_cell.length_c   1.000
_cell.angle_alpha   90.00
_cell.angle_beta   90.00
_cell.angle_gamma   90.00
#
_symmetry.space_group_name_H-M   'P 1'
#
loop_
_entity.id
_entity.type
_entity.pdbx_description
1 polymer ?
#
loop_
_entity_poly.entity_id
_entity_poly.type
_entity_poly.pdbx_seq_one_letter_code
_entity_poly.pdbx_strand_id
1 'polypeptide(L)'
;MYSEERKKLNRLSRKASNTCGTKKRLLNSRLAGKSSLKGQKHPNSNGVHLSRSTTSRHLDFPLEFFKSCAEINAVSPFSGEGISVLQKHLYQITTALVQNAVRNMEQNRRGTPHISDIDSAALAMGMDIPYGAATGELIPVRTSGRNAAPGVGGKMILIRKDKEVDIKTLLRRQPTPVVYDISLVVHWLAIDGVQPASPQNPPPEFLRRMTMLSGTQTPKAICTALNPTLKIDDTQQPSVDAKTDKNKAGDDRASHPRVMQALHVERRPQEVSQELMLYFRELTEACVGANEIRRRDALENATLDTGLQPLVPYLVTFIAEGIRLNAINSNLAILIYLVRLTKALVDNPNVSLKAYLQSLVPGIITCSLCRQVCAKPITDNHWALRDFAAKQLVAICNKYNTSCNGLYSRITRELYRVLSTWIEGKSAATSDHFSTSTSSAATTSAATDNTDHSSSTTPTDPTRKEITGVPRVSLGMAVDSLNTLYGTLTCITEFGGNCLRMLVFPRLPALCRRLTRMTTASASNTPQSTASVSNPAEMVVVMDQEGFQQTFNASSATTLLSNAEMRSLDSLKKLMNTRFVGLLAEWRVRQNLPVTPEAYKADYGVMASCLFASAAQADPPRPHATPAGALIIHARQIFDSRGNPTVEVDLTTSKGLFRAAVPSGASTGVHEAVELRDADKNAYMGKGVLNAVKNVNEVIAPALIKEKFVVTDQQRIDEFMIKLDGSPNKGKLGANAILGVSLAVCKAGAAEKGVPLYRHVADLAGNKDVVLPVPSFNVLNGGSHAGNKLAMQEFMILPTGAKSFSEAMKMGTEVYHHLKSVIKGKYGLDACNVGDEGGFAPNIQDNMEGLELLKTAIDKAGYTGKVKIGMDVAASEFYQDGNYNLDFKNPKAAASSIVSGSKLSDIYSEMISKYPIVSIEDPFDQDDWAAWTEFNAKAGIQIVGDDLTVTNPERVQQAIDRKACNALLLKVNQIGSVTESIKACKMSRAAGWGVMVSHRSGETEDSTIADIVVGLRTGQIKTGAPCRSERLAKYNQLLRIEEELGPKAVYAGEHFRNPL
;
A
#
# COMPACT_ATOMS: atom_id res chain seq x y z
N MET A 1 21.12 -0.84 -43.52
CA MET A 1 21.89 0.16 -44.30
C MET A 1 22.01 1.49 -43.52
N TYR A 2 22.88 1.57 -42.52
CA TYR A 2 23.01 2.75 -41.63
C TYR A 2 24.09 3.74 -42.14
N SER A 3 23.83 4.47 -43.23
CA SER A 3 24.84 5.36 -43.86
C SER A 3 24.31 6.74 -44.31
N GLU A 4 23.07 6.82 -44.81
CA GLU A 4 22.48 8.06 -45.35
C GLU A 4 22.06 9.06 -44.26
N GLU A 5 21.31 8.62 -43.25
CA GLU A 5 20.76 9.52 -42.22
C GLU A 5 21.86 10.18 -41.37
N ARG A 6 22.95 9.46 -41.09
CA ARG A 6 24.12 9.97 -40.37
C ARG A 6 24.90 11.02 -41.18
N LYS A 7 24.79 11.03 -42.51
CA LYS A 7 25.36 12.07 -43.40
C LYS A 7 24.49 13.32 -43.48
N LYS A 8 23.17 13.21 -43.30
CA LYS A 8 22.25 14.36 -43.20
C LYS A 8 22.49 15.15 -41.91
N LEU A 9 22.63 14.46 -40.76
CA LEU A 9 22.89 15.12 -39.46
C LEU A 9 24.21 15.92 -39.47
N ASN A 10 25.29 15.31 -39.98
CA ASN A 10 26.61 15.94 -40.05
C ASN A 10 26.73 17.11 -41.05
N ARG A 11 25.76 17.30 -41.97
CA ARG A 11 25.72 18.45 -42.89
C ARG A 11 25.07 19.69 -42.27
N LEU A 12 24.23 19.53 -41.25
CA LEU A 12 23.63 20.67 -40.53
C LEU A 12 24.54 21.26 -39.45
N SER A 13 25.49 20.49 -38.88
CA SER A 13 26.39 20.97 -37.83
C SER A 13 27.68 21.65 -38.33
N ARG A 14 27.84 21.90 -39.64
CA ARG A 14 29.10 22.40 -40.25
C ARG A 14 28.97 23.63 -41.16
N LYS A 15 27.93 24.46 -41.00
CA LYS A 15 27.79 25.74 -41.71
C LYS A 15 27.38 26.90 -40.79
N ALA A 16 28.33 27.38 -39.97
CA ALA A 16 28.24 28.69 -39.32
C ALA A 16 29.61 29.22 -38.85
N SER A 17 30.57 29.43 -39.78
CA SER A 17 31.72 30.32 -39.50
C SER A 17 32.25 30.96 -40.79
N ASN A 18 32.50 32.27 -40.71
CA ASN A 18 33.25 33.09 -41.66
C ASN A 18 32.56 33.49 -42.98
N THR A 19 31.70 34.52 -42.89
CA THR A 19 31.88 35.71 -43.74
C THR A 19 31.93 36.98 -42.91
N CYS A 20 32.90 37.83 -43.25
CA CYS A 20 33.17 39.21 -42.83
C CYS A 20 31.98 39.98 -42.21
N GLY A 21 32.11 40.76 -41.13
CA GLY A 21 33.26 41.61 -40.79
C GLY A 21 32.98 43.11 -40.96
N THR A 22 31.72 43.57 -40.95
CA THR A 22 31.36 45.00 -40.89
C THR A 22 30.01 45.26 -40.21
N LYS A 23 29.97 45.21 -38.86
CA LYS A 23 28.90 45.86 -38.04
C LYS A 23 29.26 46.10 -36.57
N LYS A 24 30.54 46.06 -36.21
CA LYS A 24 31.07 46.23 -34.83
C LYS A 24 31.20 47.71 -34.40
N ARG A 25 30.33 48.61 -34.88
CA ARG A 25 30.50 50.08 -34.72
C ARG A 25 29.22 50.91 -34.50
N LEU A 26 28.09 50.30 -34.12
CA LEU A 26 26.80 51.01 -34.00
C LEU A 26 25.93 50.69 -32.76
N LEU A 27 26.47 50.01 -31.73
CA LEU A 27 25.83 49.94 -30.41
C LEU A 27 26.68 50.48 -29.23
N ASN A 28 27.97 50.80 -29.45
CA ASN A 28 28.84 51.41 -28.42
C ASN A 28 28.69 52.95 -28.32
N SER A 29 27.61 53.54 -28.85
CA SER A 29 27.40 54.99 -28.92
C SER A 29 26.14 55.50 -28.18
N ARG A 30 25.53 54.68 -27.33
CA ARG A 30 24.44 55.11 -26.41
C ARG A 30 24.72 54.84 -24.92
N LEU A 31 25.98 54.53 -24.57
CA LEU A 31 26.44 54.33 -23.19
C LEU A 31 27.62 55.26 -22.84
N ALA A 32 27.47 56.57 -23.06
CA ALA A 32 28.34 57.61 -22.49
C ALA A 32 27.71 59.02 -22.54
N GLY A 33 27.63 59.69 -21.39
CA GLY A 33 27.28 61.12 -21.26
C GLY A 33 25.77 61.42 -21.03
N LYS A 34 25.37 62.33 -20.12
CA LYS A 34 26.15 63.25 -19.24
C LYS A 34 25.39 63.54 -17.93
N SER A 35 26.14 63.73 -16.83
CA SER A 35 25.99 64.71 -15.71
C SER A 35 24.60 65.01 -15.10
N SER A 36 24.39 65.20 -13.79
CA SER A 36 25.23 65.66 -12.66
C SER A 36 24.51 65.31 -11.32
N LEU A 37 25.03 65.39 -10.08
CA LEU A 37 25.95 66.32 -9.38
C LEU A 37 26.68 65.63 -8.20
N LYS A 38 27.89 66.11 -7.89
CA LYS A 38 28.62 66.29 -6.58
C LYS A 38 28.15 65.49 -5.33
N GLY A 39 29.02 64.95 -4.45
CA GLY A 39 30.50 64.95 -4.39
C GLY A 39 31.03 64.92 -2.92
N GLN A 40 32.36 64.76 -2.74
CA GLN A 40 33.14 64.71 -1.47
C GLN A 40 33.02 63.39 -0.66
N LYS A 41 34.09 62.83 -0.05
CA LYS A 41 35.52 63.22 0.05
C LYS A 41 36.41 61.97 0.28
N HIS A 42 37.63 61.94 -0.28
CA HIS A 42 38.75 61.11 0.20
C HIS A 42 39.67 61.97 1.11
N PRO A 43 40.49 61.35 1.98
CA PRO A 43 41.91 61.14 1.62
C PRO A 43 42.50 59.75 1.99
N ASN A 44 43.36 59.23 1.09
CA ASN A 44 44.76 58.78 1.27
C ASN A 44 45.18 57.83 2.44
N SER A 45 46.14 56.90 2.28
CA SER A 45 46.99 56.53 1.12
C SER A 45 47.86 55.27 1.38
N ASN A 46 48.38 54.67 0.28
CA ASN A 46 49.58 53.82 0.16
C ASN A 46 49.53 52.33 0.57
N GLY A 47 50.15 51.48 -0.27
CA GLY A 47 50.48 50.08 0.04
C GLY A 47 50.20 49.08 -1.11
N VAL A 48 51.12 48.94 -2.07
CA VAL A 48 51.02 47.97 -3.17
C VAL A 48 51.48 46.59 -2.71
N HIS A 49 50.70 45.53 -2.96
CA HIS A 49 51.22 44.25 -3.47
C HIS A 49 50.10 43.38 -4.06
N LEU A 50 50.33 42.87 -5.28
CA LEU A 50 49.47 41.83 -5.88
C LEU A 50 49.71 40.50 -5.16
N SER A 51 48.65 39.87 -4.65
CA SER A 51 48.59 38.42 -4.48
C SER A 51 47.24 37.91 -4.95
N ARG A 52 47.22 36.72 -5.57
CA ARG A 52 45.98 36.03 -5.95
C ARG A 52 45.25 35.60 -4.67
N SER A 53 44.07 36.15 -4.39
CA SER A 53 43.11 35.53 -3.49
C SER A 53 41.75 35.34 -4.18
N THR A 54 41.45 34.08 -4.43
CA THR A 54 40.08 33.60 -4.63
C THR A 54 39.28 33.79 -3.35
N THR A 55 38.25 34.62 -3.38
CA THR A 55 37.15 34.59 -2.40
C THR A 55 35.83 34.88 -3.10
N SER A 56 35.11 33.83 -3.50
CA SER A 56 33.65 33.92 -3.58
C SER A 56 33.13 34.25 -2.19
N ARG A 57 32.34 35.32 -2.04
CA ARG A 57 31.70 35.62 -0.76
C ARG A 57 30.67 34.53 -0.47
N HIS A 58 31.03 33.57 0.37
CA HIS A 58 30.08 32.59 0.90
C HIS A 58 29.03 33.30 1.74
N LEU A 59 27.77 32.86 1.60
CA LEU A 59 26.70 33.19 2.54
C LEU A 59 26.83 32.29 3.76
N ASP A 60 27.74 32.65 4.67
CA ASP A 60 27.95 31.93 5.92
C ASP A 60 26.85 32.29 6.92
N PHE A 61 25.79 31.48 6.93
CA PHE A 61 24.77 31.50 7.98
C PHE A 61 25.37 30.90 9.27
N PRO A 62 25.28 31.58 10.44
CA PRO A 62 25.87 31.10 11.69
C PRO A 62 25.33 29.74 12.13
N LEU A 63 26.15 28.94 12.84
CA LEU A 63 25.75 27.62 13.35
C LEU A 63 24.49 27.71 14.25
N GLU A 64 24.41 28.76 15.09
CA GLU A 64 23.27 29.04 15.97
C GLU A 64 21.95 29.29 15.22
N PHE A 65 21.99 29.78 13.97
CA PHE A 65 20.76 29.95 13.17
C PHE A 65 20.10 28.60 12.89
N PHE A 66 20.89 27.60 12.48
CA PHE A 66 20.38 26.25 12.20
C PHE A 66 19.97 25.51 13.47
N LYS A 67 20.64 25.76 14.59
CA LYS A 67 20.24 25.27 15.90
C LYS A 67 18.85 25.79 16.30
N SER A 68 18.64 27.11 16.23
CA SER A 68 17.32 27.72 16.47
C SER A 68 16.25 27.19 15.51
N CYS A 69 16.57 26.98 14.23
CA CYS A 69 15.63 26.37 13.28
C CYS A 69 15.27 24.93 13.64
N ALA A 70 16.21 24.11 14.12
CA ALA A 70 15.94 22.75 14.58
C ALA A 70 15.08 22.74 15.86
N GLU A 71 15.38 23.62 16.82
CA GLU A 71 14.61 23.81 18.05
C GLU A 71 13.16 24.26 17.77
N ILE A 72 12.95 25.21 16.85
CA ILE A 72 11.63 25.66 16.40
C ILE A 72 10.80 24.52 15.79
N ASN A 73 11.45 23.55 15.13
CA ASN A 73 10.81 22.36 14.57
C ASN A 73 10.73 21.19 15.58
N ALA A 74 10.96 21.46 16.87
CA ALA A 74 10.97 20.48 17.97
C ALA A 74 11.95 19.31 17.79
N VAL A 75 13.02 19.49 17.01
CA VAL A 75 14.08 18.50 16.80
C VAL A 75 15.28 18.84 17.68
N SER A 76 15.27 18.32 18.91
CA SER A 76 16.33 18.53 19.90
C SER A 76 16.57 17.25 20.71
N PRO A 77 17.82 16.92 21.12
CA PRO A 77 19.05 17.69 20.94
C PRO A 77 19.91 17.19 19.77
N PHE A 78 20.33 18.10 18.87
CA PHE A 78 21.40 17.82 17.91
C PHE A 78 22.79 18.09 18.52
N SER A 79 23.78 17.25 18.19
CA SER A 79 25.19 17.56 18.45
C SER A 79 25.69 18.69 17.54
N GLY A 80 26.71 19.44 17.98
CA GLY A 80 27.29 20.53 17.18
C GLY A 80 27.81 20.07 15.80
N GLU A 81 28.26 18.82 15.72
CA GLU A 81 28.69 18.17 14.48
C GLU A 81 27.50 17.85 13.55
N GLY A 82 26.38 17.37 14.11
CA GLY A 82 25.12 17.21 13.37
C GLY A 82 24.57 18.53 12.82
N ILE A 83 24.70 19.63 13.57
CA ILE A 83 24.32 20.98 13.11
C ILE A 83 25.23 21.44 11.96
N SER A 84 26.54 21.10 11.97
CA SER A 84 27.44 21.37 10.84
C SER A 84 27.08 20.58 9.58
N VAL A 85 26.64 19.33 9.70
CA VAL A 85 26.14 18.53 8.57
C VAL A 85 24.83 19.11 8.03
N LEU A 86 23.91 19.49 8.92
CA LEU A 86 22.64 20.14 8.56
C LEU A 86 22.87 21.48 7.83
N GLN A 87 23.79 22.31 8.32
CA GLN A 87 24.23 23.55 7.67
C GLN A 87 24.73 23.31 6.24
N LYS A 88 25.60 22.31 6.04
CA LYS A 88 26.12 21.95 4.70
C LYS A 88 25.01 21.50 3.76
N HIS A 89 24.07 20.68 4.24
CA HIS A 89 22.97 20.17 3.43
C HIS A 89 21.96 21.28 3.07
N LEU A 90 21.54 22.10 4.03
CA LEU A 90 20.64 23.22 3.78
C LEU A 90 21.26 24.29 2.88
N TYR A 91 22.59 24.50 2.94
CA TYR A 91 23.31 25.36 2.01
C TYR A 91 23.25 24.84 0.57
N GLN A 92 23.41 23.52 0.36
CA GLN A 92 23.26 22.89 -0.96
C GLN A 92 21.83 23.05 -1.51
N ILE A 93 20.81 22.77 -0.69
CA ILE A 93 19.40 22.94 -1.06
C ILE A 93 19.10 24.39 -1.43
N THR A 94 19.52 25.35 -0.60
CA THR A 94 19.31 26.79 -0.84
C THR A 94 20.01 27.25 -2.12
N THR A 95 21.22 26.75 -2.39
CA THR A 95 21.97 27.06 -3.61
C THR A 95 21.26 26.52 -4.86
N ALA A 96 20.78 25.27 -4.81
CA ALA A 96 20.00 24.67 -5.90
C ALA A 96 18.67 25.41 -6.14
N LEU A 97 17.99 25.85 -5.08
CA LEU A 97 16.76 26.65 -5.17
C LEU A 97 17.00 27.98 -5.88
N VAL A 98 18.06 28.72 -5.50
CA VAL A 98 18.43 29.98 -6.15
C VAL A 98 18.83 29.75 -7.61
N GLN A 99 19.60 28.70 -7.92
CA GLN A 99 19.96 28.36 -9.30
C GLN A 99 18.74 28.02 -10.17
N ASN A 100 17.77 27.28 -9.64
CA ASN A 100 16.53 26.96 -10.34
C ASN A 100 15.63 28.20 -10.50
N ALA A 101 15.58 29.10 -9.52
CA ALA A 101 14.85 30.36 -9.64
C ALA A 101 15.46 31.29 -10.70
N VAL A 102 16.80 31.38 -10.76
CA VAL A 102 17.51 32.10 -11.84
C VAL A 102 17.25 31.44 -13.19
N ARG A 103 17.21 30.11 -13.28
CA ARG A 103 16.85 29.41 -14.53
C ARG A 103 15.42 29.71 -14.96
N ASN A 104 14.45 29.75 -14.04
CA ASN A 104 13.06 30.12 -14.32
C ASN A 104 12.97 31.58 -14.82
N MET A 105 13.72 32.49 -14.22
CA MET A 105 13.84 33.89 -14.66
C MET A 105 14.41 33.98 -16.09
N GLU A 106 15.51 33.26 -16.39
CA GLU A 106 16.14 33.22 -17.72
C GLU A 106 15.24 32.59 -18.79
N GLN A 107 14.54 31.51 -18.46
CA GLN A 107 13.56 30.86 -19.36
C GLN A 107 12.42 31.81 -19.72
N ASN A 108 11.95 32.60 -18.74
CA ASN A 108 10.99 33.69 -18.94
C ASN A 108 11.60 34.94 -19.60
N ARG A 109 12.89 34.90 -19.99
CA ARG A 109 13.66 36.00 -20.61
C ARG A 109 13.68 37.29 -19.78
N ARG A 110 13.53 37.18 -18.45
CA ARG A 110 13.61 38.29 -17.50
C ARG A 110 15.06 38.47 -17.03
N GLY A 111 15.43 39.72 -16.73
CA GLY A 111 16.76 40.07 -16.22
C GLY A 111 16.84 40.15 -14.68
N THR A 112 15.71 39.97 -14.00
CA THR A 112 15.54 40.12 -12.56
C THR A 112 14.60 39.04 -12.02
N PRO A 113 14.94 38.34 -10.92
CA PRO A 113 14.13 37.24 -10.40
C PRO A 113 12.92 37.77 -9.62
N HIS A 114 11.75 37.17 -9.82
CA HIS A 114 10.53 37.47 -9.09
C HIS A 114 10.28 36.41 -8.00
N ILE A 115 9.39 36.71 -7.05
CA ILE A 115 9.02 35.78 -5.97
C ILE A 115 8.46 34.46 -6.55
N SER A 116 7.67 34.55 -7.62
CA SER A 116 7.11 33.40 -8.35
C SER A 116 8.18 32.48 -8.95
N ASP A 117 9.38 32.95 -9.25
CA ASP A 117 10.47 32.10 -9.75
C ASP A 117 11.02 31.20 -8.64
N ILE A 118 11.04 31.70 -7.40
CA ILE A 118 11.44 30.95 -6.20
C ILE A 118 10.36 29.92 -5.83
N ASP A 119 9.10 30.32 -5.84
CA ASP A 119 7.97 29.41 -5.59
C ASP A 119 7.93 28.26 -6.63
N SER A 120 8.14 28.59 -7.91
CA SER A 120 8.21 27.61 -9.00
C SER A 120 9.45 26.71 -8.89
N ALA A 121 10.58 27.26 -8.44
CA ALA A 121 11.80 26.49 -8.19
C ALA A 121 11.66 25.53 -7.00
N ALA A 122 10.96 25.94 -5.93
CA ALA A 122 10.65 25.09 -4.79
C ALA A 122 9.77 23.91 -5.20
N LEU A 123 8.69 24.17 -5.96
CA LEU A 123 7.83 23.12 -6.51
C LEU A 123 8.61 22.15 -7.43
N ALA A 124 9.45 22.67 -8.32
CA ALA A 124 10.28 21.84 -9.20
C ALA A 124 11.31 20.98 -8.44
N MET A 125 11.70 21.38 -7.23
CA MET A 125 12.55 20.62 -6.32
C MET A 125 11.77 19.69 -5.37
N GLY A 126 10.44 19.63 -5.48
CA GLY A 126 9.58 18.84 -4.59
C GLY A 126 9.50 19.37 -3.16
N MET A 127 9.84 20.65 -2.94
CA MET A 127 9.73 21.31 -1.65
C MET A 127 8.32 21.90 -1.45
N ASP A 128 7.75 21.73 -0.27
CA ASP A 128 6.52 22.43 0.12
C ASP A 128 6.78 23.95 0.19
N ILE A 129 5.98 24.74 -0.54
CA ILE A 129 6.01 26.21 -0.41
C ILE A 129 5.46 26.57 0.98
N PRO A 130 6.16 27.37 1.80
CA PRO A 130 5.62 27.83 3.07
C PRO A 130 4.37 28.69 2.86
N TYR A 131 3.32 28.43 3.64
CA TYR A 131 2.07 29.19 3.60
C TYR A 131 2.33 30.69 3.78
N GLY A 132 2.02 31.49 2.74
CA GLY A 132 2.11 32.96 2.81
C GLY A 132 3.03 33.65 1.78
N ALA A 133 3.61 32.93 0.82
CA ALA A 133 4.28 33.58 -0.32
C ALA A 133 3.29 34.51 -1.07
N ALA A 134 3.68 35.77 -1.26
CA ALA A 134 2.84 36.88 -1.70
C ALA A 134 1.65 37.26 -0.78
N THR A 135 1.93 37.61 0.48
CA THR A 135 1.02 38.41 1.34
C THR A 135 0.50 39.66 0.61
N GLY A 136 -0.82 39.80 0.49
CA GLY A 136 -1.45 40.91 -0.22
C GLY A 136 -1.74 42.13 0.67
N GLU A 137 -0.96 43.20 0.54
CA GLU A 137 -1.29 44.51 1.09
C GLU A 137 -0.68 45.67 0.24
N LEU A 138 -1.53 46.66 -0.09
CA LEU A 138 -1.31 48.01 -0.68
C LEU A 138 -1.93 48.32 -2.06
N ILE A 139 -2.69 49.42 -2.07
CA ILE A 139 -3.70 49.96 -3.00
C ILE A 139 -3.69 51.52 -2.79
N PRO A 140 -4.03 52.48 -3.70
CA PRO A 140 -4.86 52.43 -4.94
C PRO A 140 -4.34 53.26 -6.18
N VAL A 141 -5.18 53.39 -7.24
CA VAL A 141 -5.43 54.63 -8.09
C VAL A 141 -4.30 55.17 -9.02
N ARG A 142 -4.49 55.58 -10.29
CA ARG A 142 -5.67 55.77 -11.21
C ARG A 142 -5.27 55.74 -12.72
N THR A 143 -6.16 55.23 -13.60
CA THR A 143 -6.49 55.61 -15.03
C THR A 143 -5.38 55.90 -16.09
N SER A 144 -5.55 55.67 -17.41
CA SER A 144 -6.77 55.68 -18.27
C SER A 144 -6.69 54.88 -19.60
N GLY A 145 -7.81 54.20 -19.95
CA GLY A 145 -8.32 54.01 -21.34
C GLY A 145 -7.84 52.81 -22.17
N ARG A 146 -8.65 52.15 -23.02
CA ARG A 146 -10.12 52.15 -23.27
C ARG A 146 -10.54 50.75 -23.81
N ASN A 147 -11.83 50.42 -23.70
CA ASN A 147 -12.58 49.35 -24.41
C ASN A 147 -12.42 47.87 -23.94
N ALA A 148 -13.19 47.49 -22.92
CA ALA A 148 -13.97 46.25 -22.88
C ALA A 148 -15.16 46.44 -21.92
N ALA A 149 -16.39 46.19 -22.37
CA ALA A 149 -17.60 46.37 -21.56
C ALA A 149 -18.03 45.06 -20.85
N PRO A 150 -18.57 45.12 -19.62
CA PRO A 150 -18.96 43.93 -18.88
C PRO A 150 -20.39 43.45 -19.22
N GLY A 151 -20.55 42.14 -19.39
CA GLY A 151 -21.85 41.45 -19.42
C GLY A 151 -22.15 40.71 -18.12
N VAL A 152 -23.42 40.65 -17.73
CA VAL A 152 -23.88 40.04 -16.47
C VAL A 152 -23.56 38.54 -16.45
N GLY A 153 -22.64 38.13 -15.59
CA GLY A 153 -22.18 36.73 -15.44
C GLY A 153 -20.66 36.54 -15.48
N GLY A 154 -19.89 37.55 -15.90
CA GLY A 154 -18.42 37.48 -15.88
C GLY A 154 -17.84 37.61 -14.47
N LYS A 155 -17.11 36.58 -14.00
CA LYS A 155 -16.26 36.70 -12.80
C LYS A 155 -15.20 37.79 -13.05
N MET A 156 -15.06 38.75 -12.13
CA MET A 156 -13.93 39.68 -12.16
C MET A 156 -12.62 38.90 -12.03
N ILE A 157 -11.69 39.15 -12.95
CA ILE A 157 -10.28 38.81 -12.76
C ILE A 157 -9.58 40.09 -12.35
N LEU A 158 -9.00 40.11 -11.14
CA LEU A 158 -8.20 41.22 -10.66
C LEU A 158 -6.79 41.10 -11.30
N ILE A 159 -6.24 42.25 -11.72
CA ILE A 159 -4.98 42.32 -12.48
C ILE A 159 -3.89 42.94 -11.61
N ARG A 160 -2.87 42.15 -11.28
CA ARG A 160 -1.67 42.66 -10.61
C ARG A 160 -0.65 43.18 -11.65
N LYS A 161 -0.05 44.33 -11.36
CA LYS A 161 1.24 44.73 -11.98
C LYS A 161 2.36 44.28 -11.05
N ASP A 162 3.30 43.50 -11.60
CA ASP A 162 4.46 43.03 -10.84
C ASP A 162 5.31 44.19 -10.33
N LYS A 163 5.86 44.02 -9.13
CA LYS A 163 6.86 44.92 -8.54
C LYS A 163 8.19 44.18 -8.49
N GLU A 164 9.24 44.85 -8.97
CA GLU A 164 10.63 44.40 -8.82
C GLU A 164 10.99 44.30 -7.33
N VAL A 165 11.81 43.31 -6.96
CA VAL A 165 12.14 42.98 -5.57
C VAL A 165 13.64 43.10 -5.32
N ASP A 166 14.04 43.99 -4.41
CA ASP A 166 15.40 43.99 -3.88
C ASP A 166 15.58 42.89 -2.83
N ILE A 167 16.37 41.88 -3.19
CA ILE A 167 16.73 40.72 -2.37
C ILE A 167 17.33 41.15 -1.01
N LYS A 168 18.09 42.27 -0.95
CA LYS A 168 18.69 42.75 0.30
C LYS A 168 17.65 43.28 1.29
N THR A 169 16.55 43.84 0.79
CA THR A 169 15.43 44.33 1.60
C THR A 169 14.60 43.15 2.14
N LEU A 170 14.46 42.08 1.35
CA LEU A 170 13.69 40.89 1.74
C LEU A 170 14.37 40.10 2.87
N LEU A 171 15.70 39.96 2.84
CA LEU A 171 16.51 39.31 3.88
C LEU A 171 16.53 40.05 5.23
N ARG A 172 16.05 41.30 5.30
CA ARG A 172 16.04 42.13 6.52
C ARG A 172 14.65 42.32 7.13
N ARG A 173 13.62 41.77 6.50
CA ARG A 173 12.23 41.93 6.92
C ARG A 173 11.89 40.98 8.07
N GLN A 174 11.32 41.49 9.16
CA GLN A 174 10.78 40.64 10.22
C GLN A 174 9.54 39.86 9.71
N PRO A 175 9.35 38.59 10.16
CA PRO A 175 8.22 37.77 9.73
C PRO A 175 6.90 38.44 10.11
N THR A 176 5.98 38.54 9.14
CA THR A 176 4.65 39.10 9.34
C THR A 176 3.71 38.01 9.88
N PRO A 177 2.78 38.29 10.82
CA PRO A 177 1.82 37.30 11.29
C PRO A 177 1.01 36.68 10.14
N VAL A 178 0.78 35.37 10.20
CA VAL A 178 0.02 34.64 9.17
C VAL A 178 -1.48 34.84 9.38
N VAL A 179 -2.16 35.43 8.40
CA VAL A 179 -3.62 35.58 8.38
C VAL A 179 -4.23 34.41 7.63
N TYR A 180 -5.13 33.66 8.27
CA TYR A 180 -5.84 32.52 7.67
C TYR A 180 -7.29 32.90 7.33
N ASP A 181 -7.69 32.67 6.08
CA ASP A 181 -9.09 32.71 5.64
C ASP A 181 -9.73 31.32 5.84
N ILE A 182 -10.77 31.23 6.68
CA ILE A 182 -11.46 29.97 7.00
C ILE A 182 -12.81 29.97 6.28
N SER A 183 -12.88 29.31 5.12
CA SER A 183 -14.11 29.18 4.33
C SER A 183 -14.59 27.73 4.24
N LEU A 184 -15.59 27.38 5.07
CA LEU A 184 -16.25 26.07 5.05
C LEU A 184 -16.95 25.80 3.70
N VAL A 185 -16.52 24.74 3.01
CA VAL A 185 -17.11 24.28 1.75
C VAL A 185 -17.59 22.83 1.90
N VAL A 186 -18.82 22.51 1.54
CA VAL A 186 -19.30 21.11 1.63
C VAL A 186 -18.51 20.22 0.66
N HIS A 187 -17.72 19.29 1.21
CA HIS A 187 -16.76 18.51 0.44
C HIS A 187 -17.33 17.13 0.10
N TRP A 188 -17.57 16.81 -1.17
CA TRP A 188 -18.24 15.54 -1.54
C TRP A 188 -17.45 14.26 -1.17
N LEU A 189 -16.10 14.33 -1.06
CA LEU A 189 -15.32 13.22 -0.49
C LEU A 189 -15.62 12.96 1.00
N ALA A 190 -16.21 13.90 1.75
CA ALA A 190 -16.58 13.69 3.14
C ALA A 190 -17.84 12.83 3.22
N ILE A 191 -17.65 11.60 3.70
CA ILE A 191 -18.68 10.59 3.92
C ILE A 191 -18.45 10.09 5.35
N ASP A 192 -19.52 9.79 6.10
CA ASP A 192 -19.46 9.29 7.48
C ASP A 192 -18.68 10.21 8.44
N GLY A 193 -18.70 11.53 8.20
CA GLY A 193 -18.01 12.54 9.02
C GLY A 193 -16.49 12.64 8.81
N VAL A 194 -15.86 11.73 8.06
CA VAL A 194 -14.39 11.69 7.89
C VAL A 194 -13.94 12.55 6.70
N GLN A 195 -13.60 13.80 7.01
CA GLN A 195 -13.11 14.81 6.08
C GLN A 195 -11.64 14.57 5.67
N PRO A 196 -11.28 14.66 4.38
CA PRO A 196 -9.87 14.64 3.97
C PRO A 196 -9.17 15.94 4.39
N ALA A 197 -7.87 15.86 4.73
CA ALA A 197 -7.09 17.04 5.09
C ALA A 197 -6.98 18.00 3.90
N SER A 198 -7.61 19.17 4.02
CA SER A 198 -7.71 20.22 2.99
C SER A 198 -7.50 21.60 3.63
N PRO A 199 -6.79 22.54 2.98
CA PRO A 199 -6.63 23.91 3.50
C PRO A 199 -7.97 24.65 3.68
N GLN A 200 -8.96 24.35 2.83
CA GLN A 200 -10.31 24.93 2.88
C GLN A 200 -11.20 24.27 3.96
N ASN A 201 -10.72 23.20 4.59
CA ASN A 201 -11.51 22.31 5.45
C ASN A 201 -10.56 21.51 6.37
N PRO A 202 -9.91 22.17 7.33
CA PRO A 202 -9.01 21.50 8.24
C PRO A 202 -9.76 20.50 9.14
N PRO A 203 -9.17 19.35 9.49
CA PRO A 203 -9.78 18.39 10.41
C PRO A 203 -10.14 19.02 11.77
N PRO A 204 -11.16 18.53 12.49
CA PRO A 204 -11.54 19.07 13.80
C PRO A 204 -10.36 19.11 14.80
N GLU A 205 -9.50 18.10 14.77
CA GLU A 205 -8.32 18.00 15.65
C GLU A 205 -7.16 18.94 15.25
N PHE A 206 -7.19 19.47 14.02
CA PHE A 206 -6.31 20.58 13.61
C PHE A 206 -6.87 21.91 14.14
N LEU A 207 -8.18 22.15 13.99
CA LEU A 207 -8.85 23.33 14.57
C LEU A 207 -8.71 23.38 16.10
N ARG A 208 -8.74 22.22 16.76
CA ARG A 208 -8.52 22.07 18.21
C ARG A 208 -7.10 22.39 18.66
N ARG A 209 -6.09 22.06 17.85
CA ARG A 209 -4.69 22.45 18.09
C ARG A 209 -4.42 23.91 17.73
N MET A 210 -5.05 24.44 16.69
CA MET A 210 -5.01 25.87 16.33
C MET A 210 -5.58 26.77 17.43
N THR A 211 -6.64 26.34 18.11
CA THR A 211 -7.21 27.08 19.25
C THR A 211 -6.32 27.06 20.50
N MET A 212 -5.41 26.09 20.65
CA MET A 212 -4.34 26.15 21.65
C MET A 212 -3.22 27.12 21.25
N LEU A 213 -2.98 27.31 19.95
CA LEU A 213 -1.94 28.20 19.42
C LEU A 213 -2.38 29.68 19.35
N SER A 214 -3.68 29.99 19.41
CA SER A 214 -4.21 31.36 19.32
C SER A 214 -4.06 32.19 20.61
N GLY A 215 -3.30 31.73 21.62
CA GLY A 215 -2.87 32.52 22.77
C GLY A 215 -3.96 32.93 23.78
N THR A 216 -5.20 32.44 23.64
CA THR A 216 -6.37 32.86 24.43
C THR A 216 -6.85 31.80 25.42
N GLN A 217 -5.94 31.20 26.19
CA GLN A 217 -6.25 30.58 27.49
C GLN A 217 -5.00 30.35 28.34
N THR A 218 -5.10 30.61 29.64
CA THR A 218 -4.02 30.38 30.62
C THR A 218 -4.01 28.93 31.11
N PRO A 219 -2.82 28.37 31.43
CA PRO A 219 -2.68 26.95 31.77
C PRO A 219 -3.08 26.66 33.21
N LYS A 220 -4.39 26.63 33.51
CA LYS A 220 -4.89 26.23 34.85
C LYS A 220 -6.30 25.62 34.86
N ALA A 221 -6.66 24.82 33.85
CA ALA A 221 -7.98 24.18 33.75
C ALA A 221 -8.06 22.85 32.98
N ILE A 222 -7.11 21.91 33.13
CA ILE A 222 -7.29 20.51 32.70
C ILE A 222 -6.73 19.53 33.75
N CYS A 223 -7.44 19.36 34.86
CA CYS A 223 -7.29 18.24 35.80
C CYS A 223 -8.54 18.08 36.67
N THR A 224 -9.68 17.70 36.06
CA THR A 224 -10.80 16.89 36.63
C THR A 224 -12.01 16.97 35.70
N ALA A 225 -12.30 15.89 34.96
CA ALA A 225 -13.60 15.62 34.34
C ALA A 225 -13.67 14.15 33.85
N LEU A 226 -13.27 13.19 34.70
CA LEU A 226 -13.58 11.78 34.48
C LEU A 226 -14.90 11.46 35.19
N ASN A 227 -16.00 11.54 34.44
CA ASN A 227 -17.38 11.32 34.87
C ASN A 227 -17.89 12.26 35.98
N PRO A 228 -19.21 12.48 36.04
CA PRO A 228 -19.90 12.08 37.26
C PRO A 228 -21.30 11.51 37.03
N THR A 229 -21.63 10.47 37.77
CA THR A 229 -23.01 10.20 38.19
C THR A 229 -23.18 10.71 39.63
N LEU A 230 -24.25 11.49 39.83
CA LEU A 230 -25.03 11.64 41.06
C LEU A 230 -24.48 12.45 42.26
N LYS A 231 -25.24 13.51 42.58
CA LYS A 231 -25.78 13.86 43.93
C LYS A 231 -24.78 14.48 44.95
N ILE A 232 -25.15 15.40 45.86
CA ILE A 232 -26.41 16.16 46.12
C ILE A 232 -26.12 17.39 47.04
N ASP A 233 -27.06 18.33 47.12
CA ASP A 233 -27.34 19.33 48.17
C ASP A 233 -26.30 20.36 48.70
N ASP A 234 -26.55 21.61 48.31
CA ASP A 234 -27.18 22.68 49.12
C ASP A 234 -26.46 23.49 50.23
N THR A 235 -26.88 24.77 50.26
CA THR A 235 -26.92 25.76 51.37
C THR A 235 -25.70 26.60 51.84
N GLN A 236 -26.04 27.91 51.99
CA GLN A 236 -25.54 28.93 52.94
C GLN A 236 -24.34 29.84 52.60
N GLN A 237 -24.68 31.02 52.05
CA GLN A 237 -24.10 32.34 52.33
C GLN A 237 -24.05 32.66 53.85
N PRO A 238 -23.16 33.58 54.33
CA PRO A 238 -23.39 35.05 54.34
C PRO A 238 -22.23 35.87 53.71
N SER A 239 -22.41 37.03 53.05
CA SER A 239 -22.75 38.39 53.55
C SER A 239 -21.56 39.11 54.27
N VAL A 240 -21.35 40.44 54.23
CA VAL A 240 -22.18 41.59 53.80
C VAL A 240 -21.31 42.85 53.48
N ASP A 241 -21.95 44.02 53.26
CA ASP A 241 -21.40 45.39 53.06
C ASP A 241 -20.72 45.72 51.72
N ALA A 242 -21.35 46.33 50.70
CA ALA A 242 -22.45 47.31 50.55
C ALA A 242 -22.05 48.81 50.52
N LYS A 243 -22.24 49.41 49.34
CA LYS A 243 -22.74 50.77 49.05
C LYS A 243 -22.92 50.91 47.51
N THR A 244 -24.13 50.81 46.97
CA THR A 244 -25.16 51.88 46.81
C THR A 244 -24.68 53.07 45.97
N ASP A 245 -25.42 53.64 45.00
CA ASP A 245 -26.66 53.21 44.32
C ASP A 245 -26.96 54.16 43.14
N LYS A 246 -27.86 53.72 42.23
CA LYS A 246 -28.76 54.49 41.31
C LYS A 246 -28.90 53.74 39.97
N ASN A 247 -30.06 53.15 39.65
CA ASN A 247 -31.32 53.77 39.20
C ASN A 247 -31.19 54.54 37.86
N LYS A 248 -32.05 54.34 36.84
CA LYS A 248 -33.33 53.59 36.78
C LYS A 248 -33.78 53.35 35.31
N ALA A 249 -34.69 52.38 35.11
CA ALA A 249 -35.71 52.24 34.05
C ALA A 249 -35.32 52.54 32.58
N GLY A 250 -35.38 51.57 31.67
CA GLY A 250 -36.63 51.18 30.95
C GLY A 250 -36.52 51.69 29.50
N ASP A 251 -37.16 51.14 28.47
CA ASP A 251 -38.08 50.01 28.34
C ASP A 251 -37.98 49.48 26.89
N ASP A 252 -38.63 48.35 26.61
CA ASP A 252 -39.18 47.95 25.32
C ASP A 252 -38.26 47.36 24.19
N ARG A 253 -38.77 46.27 23.63
CA ARG A 253 -38.57 45.67 22.28
C ARG A 253 -37.37 44.78 21.93
N ALA A 254 -37.80 43.57 21.52
CA ALA A 254 -37.40 42.80 20.34
C ALA A 254 -36.12 41.95 20.40
N SER A 255 -36.34 40.70 20.02
CA SER A 255 -35.35 39.68 19.69
C SER A 255 -34.13 40.22 18.94
N HIS A 256 -32.95 40.04 19.53
CA HIS A 256 -31.69 39.98 18.79
C HIS A 256 -31.11 38.58 18.93
N PRO A 257 -31.23 37.70 17.92
CA PRO A 257 -30.34 36.56 17.85
C PRO A 257 -28.91 37.08 17.84
N ARG A 258 -27.97 36.39 18.48
CA ARG A 258 -26.54 36.72 18.34
C ARG A 258 -26.19 36.60 16.86
N VAL A 259 -26.10 37.76 16.21
CA VAL A 259 -25.54 37.91 14.88
C VAL A 259 -24.13 37.34 14.98
N MET A 260 -23.92 36.14 14.42
CA MET A 260 -22.59 35.82 13.93
C MET A 260 -22.28 36.94 12.96
N GLN A 261 -21.41 37.86 13.39
CA GLN A 261 -20.91 38.90 12.53
C GLN A 261 -20.22 38.18 11.39
N ALA A 262 -20.93 38.09 10.26
CA ALA A 262 -20.38 37.55 9.04
C ALA A 262 -19.25 38.50 8.68
N LEU A 263 -18.04 38.13 9.10
CA LEU A 263 -16.82 38.82 8.76
C LEU A 263 -16.69 38.57 7.27
N HIS A 264 -17.27 39.48 6.50
CA HIS A 264 -17.40 39.39 5.06
C HIS A 264 -16.03 39.72 4.50
N VAL A 265 -15.11 38.75 4.65
CA VAL A 265 -13.85 38.70 3.94
C VAL A 265 -14.25 38.65 2.47
N GLU A 266 -14.20 39.82 1.85
CA GLU A 266 -14.45 40.01 0.45
C GLU A 266 -13.51 39.06 -0.30
N ARG A 267 -14.07 38.02 -0.91
CA ARG A 267 -13.29 36.98 -1.61
C ARG A 267 -12.50 37.63 -2.73
N ARG A 268 -11.25 37.99 -2.48
CA ARG A 268 -10.34 38.47 -3.52
C ARG A 268 -10.04 37.30 -4.45
N PRO A 269 -10.51 37.29 -5.71
CA PRO A 269 -10.11 36.28 -6.66
C PRO A 269 -8.58 36.31 -6.83
N GLN A 270 -7.97 35.16 -7.08
CA GLN A 270 -6.53 35.07 -7.37
C GLN A 270 -6.19 36.06 -8.49
N GLU A 271 -5.23 36.95 -8.23
CA GLU A 271 -4.80 37.94 -9.20
C GLU A 271 -3.91 37.28 -10.25
N VAL A 272 -4.37 37.25 -11.50
CA VAL A 272 -3.69 36.61 -12.63
C VAL A 272 -3.07 37.70 -13.51
N SER A 273 -1.85 37.50 -13.98
CA SER A 273 -1.19 38.46 -14.88
C SER A 273 -1.92 38.56 -16.22
N GLN A 274 -1.79 39.70 -16.91
CA GLN A 274 -2.45 39.89 -18.20
C GLN A 274 -2.00 38.87 -19.26
N GLU A 275 -0.74 38.44 -19.19
CA GLU A 275 -0.14 37.41 -20.05
C GLU A 275 -0.77 36.03 -19.77
N LEU A 276 -0.89 35.64 -18.49
CA LEU A 276 -1.54 34.38 -18.10
C LEU A 276 -3.04 34.37 -18.41
N MET A 277 -3.73 35.52 -18.37
CA MET A 277 -5.12 35.62 -18.84
C MET A 277 -5.25 35.41 -20.36
N LEU A 278 -4.37 36.02 -21.16
CA LEU A 278 -4.33 35.81 -22.60
C LEU A 278 -4.02 34.35 -22.91
N TYR A 279 -3.07 33.74 -22.19
CA TYR A 279 -2.73 32.33 -22.35
C TYR A 279 -3.87 31.40 -21.95
N PHE A 280 -4.55 31.63 -20.82
CA PHE A 280 -5.74 30.88 -20.42
C PHE A 280 -6.84 30.96 -21.48
N ARG A 281 -7.08 32.16 -22.03
CA ARG A 281 -8.06 32.37 -23.10
C ARG A 281 -7.68 31.61 -24.37
N GLU A 282 -6.45 31.78 -24.86
CA GLU A 282 -5.94 31.08 -26.04
C GLU A 282 -5.99 29.56 -25.87
N LEU A 283 -5.60 29.05 -24.69
CA LEU A 283 -5.63 27.63 -24.36
C LEU A 283 -7.05 27.06 -24.34
N THR A 284 -7.99 27.75 -23.70
CA THR A 284 -9.40 27.30 -23.61
C THR A 284 -10.15 27.43 -24.94
N GLU A 285 -9.93 28.51 -25.69
CA GLU A 285 -10.46 28.68 -27.05
C GLU A 285 -9.87 27.64 -28.01
N ALA A 286 -8.57 27.31 -27.92
CA ALA A 286 -7.95 26.26 -28.72
C ALA A 286 -8.47 24.85 -28.35
N CYS A 287 -8.70 24.58 -27.05
CA CYS A 287 -9.23 23.30 -26.58
C CYS A 287 -10.63 23.00 -27.12
N VAL A 288 -11.52 24.00 -27.17
CA VAL A 288 -12.94 23.82 -27.56
C VAL A 288 -13.20 24.22 -29.02
N GLY A 289 -12.32 25.01 -29.64
CA GLY A 289 -12.44 25.48 -31.03
C GLY A 289 -12.32 24.36 -32.08
N ALA A 290 -12.67 24.68 -33.33
CA ALA A 290 -12.80 23.68 -34.41
C ALA A 290 -11.46 23.14 -34.96
N ASN A 291 -10.37 23.91 -34.89
CA ASN A 291 -9.07 23.55 -35.50
C ASN A 291 -8.33 22.47 -34.68
N GLU A 292 -8.19 21.27 -35.24
CA GLU A 292 -7.56 20.14 -34.55
C GLU A 292 -6.05 20.31 -34.32
N ILE A 293 -5.33 21.00 -35.21
CA ILE A 293 -3.88 21.24 -35.06
C ILE A 293 -3.66 22.15 -33.85
N ARG A 294 -4.31 23.33 -33.83
CA ARG A 294 -4.23 24.28 -32.71
C ARG A 294 -4.67 23.64 -31.39
N ARG A 295 -5.63 22.70 -31.41
CA ARG A 295 -6.06 21.92 -30.24
C ARG A 295 -4.98 20.94 -29.75
N ARG A 296 -4.27 20.27 -30.66
CA ARG A 296 -3.17 19.35 -30.32
C ARG A 296 -2.03 20.10 -29.65
N ASP A 297 -1.60 21.21 -30.26
CA ASP A 297 -0.54 22.06 -29.75
C ASP A 297 -0.90 22.63 -28.37
N ALA A 298 -2.16 23.04 -28.17
CA ALA A 298 -2.67 23.48 -26.87
C ALA A 298 -2.60 22.40 -25.78
N LEU A 299 -2.95 21.15 -26.10
CA LEU A 299 -2.89 20.03 -25.14
C LEU A 299 -1.45 19.59 -24.84
N GLU A 300 -0.55 19.66 -25.82
CA GLU A 300 0.88 19.40 -25.63
C GLU A 300 1.53 20.46 -24.74
N ASN A 301 1.28 21.74 -25.01
CA ASN A 301 1.68 22.84 -24.13
C ASN A 301 1.12 22.67 -22.70
N ALA A 302 -0.17 22.32 -22.56
CA ALA A 302 -0.78 22.05 -21.25
C ALA A 302 -0.08 20.93 -20.44
N THR A 303 0.59 20.00 -21.13
CA THR A 303 1.30 18.87 -20.53
C THR A 303 2.73 19.22 -20.10
N LEU A 304 3.39 20.16 -20.79
CA LEU A 304 4.82 20.47 -20.62
C LEU A 304 5.10 21.77 -19.86
N ASP A 305 4.16 22.72 -19.87
CA ASP A 305 4.35 24.07 -19.35
C ASP A 305 4.50 24.10 -17.81
N THR A 306 5.55 24.77 -17.35
CA THR A 306 5.96 24.93 -15.94
C THR A 306 5.21 26.06 -15.22
N GLY A 307 4.65 27.03 -15.94
CA GLY A 307 3.97 28.21 -15.43
C GLY A 307 2.46 28.08 -15.24
N LEU A 308 1.89 26.88 -15.47
CA LEU A 308 0.43 26.67 -15.44
C LEU A 308 -0.20 26.64 -14.05
N GLN A 309 0.57 26.42 -12.97
CA GLN A 309 0.02 26.23 -11.62
C GLN A 309 -0.96 27.35 -11.15
N PRO A 310 -0.74 28.66 -11.41
CA PRO A 310 -1.70 29.71 -11.07
C PRO A 310 -3.03 29.64 -11.84
N LEU A 311 -3.04 29.02 -13.03
CA LEU A 311 -4.24 28.87 -13.86
C LEU A 311 -5.06 27.62 -13.52
N VAL A 312 -4.50 26.65 -12.78
CA VAL A 312 -5.16 25.40 -12.39
C VAL A 312 -6.56 25.58 -11.80
N PRO A 313 -6.82 26.46 -10.80
CA PRO A 313 -8.18 26.66 -10.28
C PRO A 313 -9.19 27.10 -11.36
N TYR A 314 -8.76 27.92 -12.32
CA TYR A 314 -9.59 28.39 -13.43
C TYR A 314 -9.81 27.28 -14.46
N LEU A 315 -8.77 26.52 -14.79
CA LEU A 315 -8.84 25.38 -15.71
C LEU A 315 -9.69 24.24 -15.16
N VAL A 316 -9.56 23.89 -13.88
CA VAL A 316 -10.43 22.89 -13.23
C VAL A 316 -11.88 23.39 -13.15
N THR A 317 -12.10 24.68 -12.88
CA THR A 317 -13.46 25.26 -12.92
C THR A 317 -14.05 25.17 -14.34
N PHE A 318 -13.27 25.53 -15.37
CA PHE A 318 -13.65 25.43 -16.78
C PHE A 318 -13.97 24.01 -17.21
N ILE A 319 -13.17 23.02 -16.79
CA ILE A 319 -13.41 21.60 -17.04
C ILE A 319 -14.69 21.13 -16.34
N ALA A 320 -14.83 21.37 -15.03
CA ALA A 320 -15.96 20.88 -14.25
C ALA A 320 -17.29 21.49 -14.73
N GLU A 321 -17.33 22.80 -14.93
CA GLU A 321 -18.53 23.51 -15.41
C GLU A 321 -18.81 23.21 -16.89
N GLY A 322 -17.76 23.13 -17.71
CA GLY A 322 -17.88 22.73 -19.12
C GLY A 322 -18.44 21.32 -19.26
N ILE A 323 -18.00 20.37 -18.42
CA ILE A 323 -18.57 19.01 -18.39
C ILE A 323 -20.03 19.06 -17.95
N ARG A 324 -20.35 19.79 -16.87
CA ARG A 324 -21.72 19.92 -16.35
C ARG A 324 -22.69 20.44 -17.43
N LEU A 325 -22.32 21.51 -18.12
CA LEU A 325 -23.14 22.12 -19.18
C LEU A 325 -23.26 21.22 -20.42
N ASN A 326 -22.16 20.62 -20.88
CA ASN A 326 -22.18 19.81 -22.10
C ASN A 326 -22.73 18.40 -21.90
N ALA A 327 -22.76 17.88 -20.66
CA ALA A 327 -23.48 16.65 -20.31
C ALA A 327 -25.00 16.86 -20.42
N ILE A 328 -25.52 17.99 -19.91
CA ILE A 328 -26.94 18.35 -20.07
C ILE A 328 -27.28 18.57 -21.55
N ASN A 329 -26.47 19.36 -22.26
CA ASN A 329 -26.66 19.65 -23.68
C ASN A 329 -26.28 18.48 -24.62
N SER A 330 -25.85 17.33 -24.07
CA SER A 330 -25.48 16.12 -24.84
C SER A 330 -24.46 16.36 -25.97
N ASN A 331 -23.48 17.24 -25.74
CA ASN A 331 -22.45 17.60 -26.71
C ASN A 331 -21.18 16.74 -26.52
N LEU A 332 -21.16 15.59 -27.20
CA LEU A 332 -20.09 14.59 -27.10
C LEU A 332 -18.70 15.14 -27.44
N ALA A 333 -18.59 16.02 -28.45
CA ALA A 333 -17.30 16.51 -28.92
C ALA A 333 -16.58 17.35 -27.84
N ILE A 334 -17.29 18.31 -27.23
CA ILE A 334 -16.71 19.16 -26.18
C ILE A 334 -16.37 18.33 -24.94
N LEU A 335 -17.21 17.36 -24.55
CA LEU A 335 -16.92 16.46 -23.43
C LEU A 335 -15.61 15.68 -23.63
N ILE A 336 -15.34 15.18 -24.84
CA ILE A 336 -14.08 14.50 -25.17
C ILE A 336 -12.88 15.45 -24.98
N TYR A 337 -12.98 16.71 -25.41
CA TYR A 337 -11.88 17.67 -25.29
C TYR A 337 -11.62 18.12 -23.85
N LEU A 338 -12.65 18.26 -23.02
CA LEU A 338 -12.50 18.59 -21.60
C LEU A 338 -11.85 17.44 -20.80
N VAL A 339 -12.17 16.18 -21.12
CA VAL A 339 -11.48 15.02 -20.52
C VAL A 339 -10.04 14.89 -21.07
N ARG A 340 -9.75 15.32 -22.31
CA ARG A 340 -8.37 15.39 -22.83
C ARG A 340 -7.53 16.47 -22.15
N LEU A 341 -8.11 17.65 -21.89
CA LEU A 341 -7.46 18.71 -21.10
C LEU A 341 -7.20 18.23 -19.66
N THR A 342 -8.14 17.46 -19.09
CA THR A 342 -7.92 16.79 -17.81
C THR A 342 -6.70 15.87 -17.84
N LYS A 343 -6.53 15.06 -18.89
CA LYS A 343 -5.33 14.21 -19.06
C LYS A 343 -4.05 15.04 -19.05
N ALA A 344 -3.98 16.09 -19.87
CA ALA A 344 -2.80 16.96 -19.97
C ALA A 344 -2.39 17.54 -18.59
N LEU A 345 -3.36 18.00 -17.80
CA LEU A 345 -3.11 18.49 -16.43
C LEU A 345 -2.72 17.39 -15.43
N VAL A 346 -3.18 16.15 -15.62
CA VAL A 346 -2.80 15.00 -14.78
C VAL A 346 -1.40 14.50 -15.14
N ASP A 347 -1.02 14.52 -16.41
CA ASP A 347 0.30 14.11 -16.89
C ASP A 347 1.39 15.14 -16.53
N ASN A 348 1.08 16.45 -16.48
CA ASN A 348 2.05 17.51 -16.21
C ASN A 348 2.73 17.31 -14.82
N PRO A 349 4.07 17.24 -14.75
CA PRO A 349 4.79 17.04 -13.50
C PRO A 349 4.88 18.30 -12.63
N ASN A 350 4.75 19.49 -13.24
CA ASN A 350 4.88 20.79 -12.58
C ASN A 350 3.55 21.29 -11.97
N VAL A 351 2.46 20.54 -12.17
CA VAL A 351 1.09 20.91 -11.76
C VAL A 351 0.60 20.00 -10.64
N SER A 352 0.16 20.62 -9.53
CA SER A 352 -0.47 19.93 -8.39
C SER A 352 -1.98 20.13 -8.42
N LEU A 353 -2.72 19.04 -8.72
CA LEU A 353 -4.19 19.03 -8.73
C LEU A 353 -4.80 18.67 -7.37
N LYS A 354 -3.99 18.34 -6.36
CA LYS A 354 -4.42 17.80 -5.06
C LYS A 354 -5.53 18.61 -4.40
N ALA A 355 -5.42 19.94 -4.43
CA ALA A 355 -6.39 20.88 -3.83
C ALA A 355 -7.67 21.11 -4.68
N TYR A 356 -7.80 20.45 -5.84
CA TYR A 356 -8.89 20.66 -6.81
C TYR A 356 -9.55 19.35 -7.28
N LEU A 357 -9.08 18.18 -6.83
CA LEU A 357 -9.67 16.88 -7.15
C LEU A 357 -11.16 16.82 -6.81
N GLN A 358 -11.60 17.57 -5.80
CA GLN A 358 -12.98 17.66 -5.39
C GLN A 358 -13.90 18.32 -6.43
N SER A 359 -13.40 19.22 -7.27
CA SER A 359 -14.18 19.79 -8.38
C SER A 359 -14.05 18.94 -9.65
N LEU A 360 -12.89 18.31 -9.85
CA LEU A 360 -12.53 17.61 -11.07
C LEU A 360 -13.16 16.20 -11.19
N VAL A 361 -13.01 15.38 -10.14
CA VAL A 361 -13.41 13.95 -10.17
C VAL A 361 -14.91 13.74 -10.40
N PRO A 362 -15.85 14.50 -9.78
CA PRO A 362 -17.28 14.36 -10.07
C PRO A 362 -17.65 14.59 -11.55
N GLY A 363 -16.93 15.49 -12.24
CA GLY A 363 -17.11 15.70 -13.68
C GLY A 363 -16.73 14.46 -14.49
N ILE A 364 -15.59 13.83 -14.19
CA ILE A 364 -15.14 12.63 -14.90
C ILE A 364 -16.05 11.43 -14.61
N ILE A 365 -16.53 11.29 -13.37
CA ILE A 365 -17.57 10.30 -12.99
C ILE A 365 -18.85 10.57 -13.79
N THR A 366 -19.26 11.83 -13.96
CA THR A 366 -20.43 12.21 -14.77
C THR A 366 -20.26 11.79 -16.24
N CYS A 367 -19.10 12.08 -16.87
CA CYS A 367 -18.79 11.60 -18.23
C CYS A 367 -18.86 10.07 -18.36
N SER A 368 -18.52 9.35 -17.29
CA SER A 368 -18.51 7.88 -17.25
C SER A 368 -19.91 7.29 -17.06
N LEU A 369 -20.71 7.85 -16.14
CA LEU A 369 -21.96 7.24 -15.64
C LEU A 369 -23.27 7.87 -16.16
N CYS A 370 -23.25 9.08 -16.73
CA CYS A 370 -24.47 9.78 -17.15
C CYS A 370 -25.31 8.96 -18.14
N ARG A 371 -26.64 8.99 -18.00
CA ARG A 371 -27.61 8.26 -18.85
C ARG A 371 -27.43 8.56 -20.34
N GLN A 372 -27.24 9.84 -20.66
CA GLN A 372 -27.10 10.35 -22.03
C GLN A 372 -25.99 11.41 -22.07
N VAL A 373 -25.10 11.30 -23.06
CA VAL A 373 -23.95 12.22 -23.26
C VAL A 373 -23.81 12.68 -24.72
N CYS A 374 -24.72 12.23 -25.59
CA CYS A 374 -24.73 12.50 -27.02
C CYS A 374 -26.18 12.65 -27.51
N ALA A 375 -26.43 13.60 -28.40
CA ALA A 375 -27.77 13.84 -28.94
C ALA A 375 -28.28 12.66 -29.80
N LYS A 376 -27.39 11.93 -30.48
CA LYS A 376 -27.75 10.81 -31.37
C LYS A 376 -27.07 9.50 -30.92
N PRO A 377 -27.55 8.80 -29.87
CA PRO A 377 -26.92 7.58 -29.34
C PRO A 377 -26.85 6.41 -30.33
N ILE A 378 -27.62 6.43 -31.43
CA ILE A 378 -27.60 5.41 -32.49
C ILE A 378 -26.49 5.64 -33.53
N THR A 379 -26.01 6.87 -33.69
CA THR A 379 -24.84 7.16 -34.57
C THR A 379 -23.57 7.31 -33.74
N ASP A 380 -23.61 8.13 -32.71
CA ASP A 380 -22.42 8.70 -32.08
C ASP A 380 -21.68 7.69 -31.18
N ASN A 381 -20.36 7.58 -31.34
CA ASN A 381 -19.51 6.69 -30.54
C ASN A 381 -19.19 7.32 -29.17
N HIS A 382 -20.20 7.32 -28.30
CA HIS A 382 -20.07 7.84 -26.95
C HIS A 382 -19.40 6.87 -25.96
N TRP A 383 -19.22 5.59 -26.33
CA TRP A 383 -18.47 4.61 -25.52
C TRP A 383 -16.99 4.99 -25.39
N ALA A 384 -16.39 5.56 -26.45
CA ALA A 384 -15.01 6.05 -26.42
C ALA A 384 -14.78 7.14 -25.35
N LEU A 385 -15.77 8.01 -25.09
CA LEU A 385 -15.70 8.98 -24.00
C LEU A 385 -15.70 8.28 -22.62
N ARG A 386 -16.56 7.27 -22.42
CA ARG A 386 -16.67 6.55 -21.14
C ARG A 386 -15.40 5.75 -20.83
N ASP A 387 -14.84 5.05 -21.82
CA ASP A 387 -13.58 4.31 -21.71
C ASP A 387 -12.40 5.26 -21.39
N PHE A 388 -12.33 6.40 -22.07
CA PHE A 388 -11.30 7.41 -21.81
C PHE A 388 -11.45 8.08 -20.43
N ALA A 389 -12.68 8.37 -19.99
CA ALA A 389 -12.97 8.92 -18.68
C ALA A 389 -12.65 7.93 -17.54
N ALA A 390 -12.96 6.65 -17.72
CA ALA A 390 -12.56 5.59 -16.78
C ALA A 390 -11.03 5.53 -16.60
N LYS A 391 -10.27 5.59 -17.68
CA LYS A 391 -8.79 5.67 -17.65
C LYS A 391 -8.28 6.91 -16.91
N GLN A 392 -8.93 8.07 -17.07
CA GLN A 392 -8.57 9.28 -16.31
C GLN A 392 -8.87 9.15 -14.81
N LEU A 393 -9.97 8.50 -14.41
CA LEU A 393 -10.25 8.22 -12.99
C LEU A 393 -9.15 7.37 -12.35
N VAL A 394 -8.69 6.32 -13.04
CA VAL A 394 -7.62 5.45 -12.55
C VAL A 394 -6.28 6.18 -12.50
N ALA A 395 -5.94 6.98 -13.51
CA ALA A 395 -4.73 7.81 -13.50
C ALA A 395 -4.69 8.80 -12.32
N ILE A 396 -5.83 9.46 -12.03
CA ILE A 396 -5.97 10.36 -10.87
C ILE A 396 -5.85 9.58 -9.56
N CYS A 397 -6.49 8.41 -9.44
CA CYS A 397 -6.35 7.57 -8.25
C CYS A 397 -4.89 7.19 -8.03
N ASN A 398 -4.21 6.66 -9.05
CA ASN A 398 -2.82 6.21 -8.93
C ASN A 398 -1.86 7.37 -8.59
N LYS A 399 -2.03 8.57 -9.17
CA LYS A 399 -1.19 9.74 -8.86
C LYS A 399 -1.41 10.31 -7.45
N TYR A 400 -2.63 10.19 -6.88
CA TYR A 400 -3.00 10.90 -5.64
C TYR A 400 -3.46 10.03 -4.45
N ASN A 401 -3.52 8.70 -4.56
CA ASN A 401 -4.03 7.82 -3.48
C ASN A 401 -3.25 7.93 -2.16
N THR A 402 -1.92 8.11 -2.21
CA THR A 402 -1.08 8.34 -1.03
C THR A 402 -1.27 9.73 -0.41
N SER A 403 -1.62 10.71 -1.23
CA SER A 403 -1.80 12.11 -0.83
C SER A 403 -3.21 12.44 -0.31
N CYS A 404 -4.21 11.62 -0.67
CA CYS A 404 -5.62 11.82 -0.35
C CYS A 404 -6.22 10.52 0.21
N ASN A 405 -6.20 10.37 1.54
CA ASN A 405 -6.58 9.17 2.30
C ASN A 405 -7.81 8.43 1.72
N GLY A 406 -7.55 7.32 1.02
CA GLY A 406 -8.59 6.41 0.51
C GLY A 406 -9.37 6.93 -0.69
N LEU A 407 -8.79 7.76 -1.56
CA LEU A 407 -9.46 8.18 -2.81
C LEU A 407 -9.89 6.97 -3.66
N TYR A 408 -9.00 5.97 -3.81
CA TYR A 408 -9.27 4.75 -4.54
C TYR A 408 -10.47 3.98 -3.96
N SER A 409 -10.46 3.72 -2.64
CA SER A 409 -11.51 2.96 -1.96
C SER A 409 -12.86 3.68 -1.94
N ARG A 410 -12.88 5.02 -1.82
CA ARG A 410 -14.12 5.82 -1.90
C ARG A 410 -14.77 5.69 -3.28
N ILE A 411 -14.00 5.76 -4.37
CA ILE A 411 -14.54 5.69 -5.74
C ILE A 411 -15.01 4.26 -6.08
N THR A 412 -14.23 3.22 -5.73
CA THR A 412 -14.66 1.83 -5.96
C THR A 412 -15.93 1.47 -5.17
N ARG A 413 -16.10 2.03 -3.96
CA ARG A 413 -17.31 1.84 -3.16
C ARG A 413 -18.55 2.47 -3.81
N GLU A 414 -18.45 3.69 -4.36
CA GLU A 414 -19.59 4.31 -5.04
C GLU A 414 -19.94 3.60 -6.36
N LEU A 415 -18.93 3.13 -7.12
CA LEU A 415 -19.16 2.30 -8.31
C LEU A 415 -19.88 0.98 -7.97
N TYR A 416 -19.48 0.32 -6.86
CA TYR A 416 -20.18 -0.87 -6.38
C TYR A 416 -21.61 -0.57 -5.91
N ARG A 417 -21.84 0.60 -5.27
CA ARG A 417 -23.18 1.05 -4.88
C ARG A 417 -24.08 1.22 -6.11
N VAL A 418 -23.60 1.93 -7.15
CA VAL A 418 -24.33 2.11 -8.42
C VAL A 418 -24.61 0.76 -9.10
N LEU A 419 -23.64 -0.16 -9.15
CA LEU A 419 -23.83 -1.50 -9.70
C LEU A 419 -24.90 -2.29 -8.92
N SER A 420 -24.86 -2.24 -7.59
CA SER A 420 -25.82 -2.96 -6.73
C SER A 420 -27.24 -2.41 -6.89
N THR A 421 -27.42 -1.08 -6.91
CA THR A 421 -28.75 -0.49 -7.17
C THR A 421 -29.26 -0.83 -8.58
N TRP A 422 -28.37 -0.84 -9.59
CA TRP A 422 -28.71 -1.27 -10.96
C TRP A 422 -29.16 -2.74 -11.01
N ILE A 423 -28.56 -3.63 -10.21
CA ILE A 423 -28.98 -5.04 -10.16
C ILE A 423 -30.34 -5.17 -9.46
N GLU A 424 -30.53 -4.52 -8.31
CA GLU A 424 -31.73 -4.65 -7.47
C GLU A 424 -32.99 -4.01 -8.06
N GLY A 425 -32.88 -2.97 -8.90
CA GLY A 425 -34.06 -2.35 -9.56
C GLY A 425 -34.90 -1.45 -8.67
N LYS A 426 -34.34 -1.06 -7.52
CA LYS A 426 -34.90 -0.01 -6.68
C LYS A 426 -34.62 1.33 -7.37
N SER A 427 -35.67 1.96 -7.90
CA SER A 427 -35.61 3.38 -8.25
C SER A 427 -35.17 4.17 -7.02
N ALA A 428 -34.29 5.16 -7.19
CA ALA A 428 -33.75 5.98 -6.10
C ALA A 428 -34.78 7.05 -5.63
N ALA A 429 -35.96 6.59 -5.24
CA ALA A 429 -37.10 7.37 -4.76
C ALA A 429 -37.93 6.53 -3.77
N THR A 430 -37.32 6.19 -2.63
CA THR A 430 -37.99 5.78 -1.36
C THR A 430 -36.90 5.57 -0.31
N SER A 431 -36.53 6.66 0.37
CA SER A 431 -35.81 6.59 1.65
C SER A 431 -36.69 7.20 2.73
N ASP A 432 -37.88 6.61 2.89
CA ASP A 432 -38.77 6.83 4.02
C ASP A 432 -39.35 5.46 4.43
N HIS A 433 -39.47 5.27 5.75
CA HIS A 433 -39.99 4.08 6.44
C HIS A 433 -39.23 2.75 6.25
N PHE A 434 -38.18 2.60 7.07
CA PHE A 434 -38.11 1.40 7.90
C PHE A 434 -39.05 1.65 9.09
N SER A 435 -40.21 0.98 9.14
CA SER A 435 -41.16 1.10 10.26
C SER A 435 -41.34 -0.24 10.98
N THR A 436 -41.19 -0.18 12.29
CA THR A 436 -41.66 -1.14 13.29
C THR A 436 -42.91 -1.94 12.89
N SER A 437 -42.81 -3.26 12.98
CA SER A 437 -43.97 -4.16 12.99
C SER A 437 -44.61 -4.18 14.39
N THR A 438 -45.84 -3.70 14.49
CA THR A 438 -46.73 -3.96 15.63
C THR A 438 -48.05 -4.56 15.15
N SER A 439 -48.40 -5.71 15.72
CA SER A 439 -49.70 -6.38 15.63
C SER A 439 -49.82 -7.32 16.83
N SER A 440 -50.94 -7.46 17.53
CA SER A 440 -52.16 -6.65 17.61
C SER A 440 -52.95 -7.15 18.84
N ALA A 441 -53.82 -6.30 19.40
CA ALA A 441 -54.60 -6.45 20.64
C ALA A 441 -55.00 -7.87 21.11
N ALA A 442 -54.88 -8.08 22.43
CA ALA A 442 -55.80 -8.90 23.23
C ALA A 442 -56.01 -8.28 24.63
N THR A 443 -57.20 -8.46 25.17
CA THR A 443 -57.84 -7.68 26.24
C THR A 443 -57.30 -7.92 27.66
N THR A 444 -57.50 -6.90 28.52
CA THR A 444 -57.31 -6.83 29.98
C THR A 444 -57.63 -8.09 30.81
N SER A 445 -56.84 -8.36 31.86
CA SER A 445 -57.33 -8.31 33.25
C SER A 445 -56.23 -8.34 34.34
N ALA A 446 -56.47 -7.56 35.40
CA ALA A 446 -56.07 -7.73 36.81
C ALA A 446 -54.60 -7.95 37.26
N ALA A 447 -54.06 -6.88 37.87
CA ALA A 447 -53.61 -6.82 39.28
C ALA A 447 -52.10 -6.88 39.66
N THR A 448 -51.82 -6.05 40.69
CA THR A 448 -50.64 -5.96 41.59
C THR A 448 -49.29 -5.47 41.05
N ASP A 449 -49.01 -4.19 41.33
CA ASP A 449 -47.88 -3.66 42.11
C ASP A 449 -46.44 -4.11 41.73
N ASN A 450 -45.50 -3.22 41.36
CA ASN A 450 -45.13 -1.99 42.06
C ASN A 450 -44.19 -1.08 41.21
N THR A 451 -44.36 0.25 41.31
CA THR A 451 -43.33 1.33 41.16
C THR A 451 -42.50 1.46 39.84
N ASP A 452 -41.99 2.58 39.31
CA ASP A 452 -42.17 4.05 39.44
C ASP A 452 -41.24 4.71 38.36
N HIS A 453 -41.44 5.91 37.79
CA HIS A 453 -42.58 6.84 37.72
C HIS A 453 -42.46 7.70 36.41
N SER A 454 -43.50 8.50 36.14
CA SER A 454 -43.67 9.67 35.24
C SER A 454 -42.48 10.68 35.06
N SER A 455 -42.43 11.66 34.11
CA SER A 455 -43.42 12.27 33.18
C SER A 455 -42.75 13.24 32.16
N SER A 456 -43.52 13.65 31.14
CA SER A 456 -43.58 14.95 30.41
C SER A 456 -42.49 16.03 30.63
N THR A 457 -42.12 16.90 29.68
CA THR A 457 -42.97 17.58 28.66
C THR A 457 -42.08 18.24 27.59
N THR A 458 -42.55 18.35 26.34
CA THR A 458 -41.94 19.22 25.31
C THR A 458 -42.16 20.71 25.58
N PRO A 459 -41.30 21.58 25.04
CA PRO A 459 -41.83 22.50 24.03
C PRO A 459 -40.96 22.67 22.76
N THR A 460 -41.67 22.72 21.63
CA THR A 460 -41.34 23.37 20.34
C THR A 460 -41.13 24.88 20.54
N ASP A 461 -40.59 25.73 19.66
CA ASP A 461 -40.18 25.78 18.24
C ASP A 461 -39.16 26.98 18.15
N PRO A 462 -38.89 27.74 17.05
CA PRO A 462 -39.03 27.52 15.60
C PRO A 462 -37.73 27.86 14.81
N THR A 463 -37.87 27.94 13.48
CA THR A 463 -36.95 28.56 12.48
C THR A 463 -35.80 27.72 11.91
N ARG A 464 -36.12 26.94 10.87
CA ARG A 464 -35.20 26.76 9.74
C ARG A 464 -35.92 26.93 8.41
N LYS A 465 -35.93 28.18 7.90
CA LYS A 465 -36.28 28.43 6.50
C LYS A 465 -35.31 27.65 5.61
N GLU A 466 -35.86 27.01 4.58
CA GLU A 466 -35.08 26.35 3.55
C GLU A 466 -34.20 27.39 2.82
N ILE A 467 -32.91 27.07 2.67
CA ILE A 467 -32.04 27.73 1.70
C ILE A 467 -31.79 26.72 0.58
N THR A 468 -32.68 26.73 -0.40
CA THR A 468 -32.50 26.07 -1.69
C THR A 468 -31.38 26.79 -2.45
N GLY A 469 -30.40 26.05 -3.01
CA GLY A 469 -29.28 26.75 -3.68
C GLY A 469 -28.08 25.97 -4.16
N VAL A 470 -27.98 24.65 -3.93
CA VAL A 470 -27.04 23.79 -4.68
C VAL A 470 -27.77 22.50 -5.05
N PRO A 471 -27.93 22.17 -6.34
CA PRO A 471 -28.34 20.83 -6.70
C PRO A 471 -27.21 19.89 -6.27
N ARG A 472 -27.45 19.08 -5.23
CA ARG A 472 -26.78 17.77 -5.13
C ARG A 472 -26.96 17.13 -6.50
N VAL A 473 -25.88 16.60 -7.09
CA VAL A 473 -25.99 15.78 -8.30
C VAL A 473 -26.73 14.51 -7.89
N SER A 474 -28.06 14.57 -7.96
CA SER A 474 -28.90 13.42 -7.74
C SER A 474 -28.61 12.45 -8.89
N LEU A 475 -28.30 11.20 -8.53
CA LEU A 475 -28.49 10.06 -9.43
C LEU A 475 -30.00 9.76 -9.56
N GLY A 476 -30.78 10.82 -9.84
CA GLY A 476 -32.22 10.76 -10.04
C GLY A 476 -32.54 10.13 -11.39
N MET A 477 -33.49 9.20 -11.39
CA MET A 477 -34.14 8.64 -12.59
C MET A 477 -33.22 7.97 -13.65
N ALA A 478 -32.01 7.56 -13.27
CA ALA A 478 -31.03 6.94 -14.17
C ALA A 478 -30.52 5.56 -13.71
N VAL A 479 -31.13 4.95 -12.70
CA VAL A 479 -30.67 3.67 -12.11
C VAL A 479 -30.87 2.47 -13.07
N ASP A 480 -31.76 2.57 -14.05
CA ASP A 480 -32.09 1.44 -14.96
C ASP A 480 -31.42 1.50 -16.35
N SER A 481 -30.59 2.52 -16.64
CA SER A 481 -30.01 2.68 -17.98
C SER A 481 -28.86 1.71 -18.26
N LEU A 482 -28.90 1.01 -19.41
CA LEU A 482 -27.78 0.18 -19.91
C LEU A 482 -26.49 0.98 -20.12
N ASN A 483 -26.58 2.28 -20.41
CA ASN A 483 -25.42 3.16 -20.56
C ASN A 483 -24.69 3.41 -19.24
N THR A 484 -25.44 3.54 -18.14
CA THR A 484 -24.91 3.70 -16.79
C THR A 484 -24.29 2.39 -16.31
N LEU A 485 -24.89 1.23 -16.62
CA LEU A 485 -24.27 -0.07 -16.40
C LEU A 485 -22.95 -0.23 -17.16
N TYR A 486 -22.93 0.06 -18.47
CA TYR A 486 -21.71 0.01 -19.29
C TYR A 486 -20.60 0.88 -18.69
N GLY A 487 -20.92 2.12 -18.32
CA GLY A 487 -19.98 3.04 -17.68
C GLY A 487 -19.42 2.50 -16.37
N THR A 488 -20.30 2.01 -15.49
CA THR A 488 -19.92 1.45 -14.18
C THR A 488 -18.97 0.25 -14.32
N LEU A 489 -19.31 -0.70 -15.18
CA LEU A 489 -18.48 -1.87 -15.44
C LEU A 489 -17.15 -1.52 -16.13
N THR A 490 -17.15 -0.55 -17.05
CA THR A 490 -15.92 -0.03 -17.67
C THR A 490 -14.98 0.55 -16.62
N CYS A 491 -15.49 1.39 -15.71
CA CYS A 491 -14.69 1.93 -14.60
C CYS A 491 -14.11 0.82 -13.71
N ILE A 492 -14.94 -0.11 -13.21
CA ILE A 492 -14.46 -1.19 -12.32
C ILE A 492 -13.42 -2.08 -13.04
N THR A 493 -13.54 -2.24 -14.36
CA THR A 493 -12.55 -2.99 -15.16
C THR A 493 -11.21 -2.29 -15.26
N GLU A 494 -11.20 -0.97 -15.50
CA GLU A 494 -9.96 -0.18 -15.55
C GLU A 494 -9.29 -0.07 -14.16
N PHE A 495 -10.05 -0.15 -13.05
CA PHE A 495 -9.49 -0.33 -11.70
C PHE A 495 -8.80 -1.69 -11.49
N GLY A 496 -9.02 -2.67 -12.39
CA GLY A 496 -8.22 -3.89 -12.49
C GLY A 496 -8.95 -5.18 -12.07
N GLY A 497 -8.33 -6.32 -12.42
CA GLY A 497 -8.94 -7.65 -12.27
C GLY A 497 -9.34 -8.02 -10.83
N ASN A 498 -8.64 -7.52 -9.81
CA ASN A 498 -9.03 -7.76 -8.41
C ASN A 498 -10.34 -7.05 -8.05
N CYS A 499 -10.59 -5.84 -8.58
CA CYS A 499 -11.87 -5.16 -8.38
C CYS A 499 -13.02 -5.91 -9.08
N LEU A 500 -12.80 -6.48 -10.27
CA LEU A 500 -13.78 -7.36 -10.92
C LEU A 500 -14.10 -8.62 -10.09
N ARG A 501 -13.06 -9.31 -9.60
CA ARG A 501 -13.19 -10.52 -8.77
C ARG A 501 -13.93 -10.28 -7.45
N MET A 502 -13.73 -9.13 -6.81
CA MET A 502 -14.36 -8.80 -5.53
C MET A 502 -15.76 -8.16 -5.67
N LEU A 503 -15.97 -7.29 -6.67
CA LEU A 503 -17.15 -6.44 -6.75
C LEU A 503 -18.17 -6.88 -7.80
N VAL A 504 -17.73 -7.55 -8.87
CA VAL A 504 -18.58 -7.86 -10.04
C VAL A 504 -18.91 -9.35 -10.13
N PHE A 505 -17.91 -10.23 -10.08
CA PHE A 505 -18.12 -11.67 -10.30
C PHE A 505 -19.08 -12.33 -9.29
N PRO A 506 -19.06 -12.02 -7.97
CA PRO A 506 -20.04 -12.55 -7.02
C PRO A 506 -21.49 -12.13 -7.32
N ARG A 507 -21.69 -10.99 -7.98
CA ARG A 507 -23.01 -10.46 -8.38
C ARG A 507 -23.36 -10.71 -9.84
N LEU A 508 -22.45 -11.31 -10.62
CA LEU A 508 -22.61 -11.53 -12.06
C LEU A 508 -23.79 -12.46 -12.42
N PRO A 509 -24.12 -13.52 -11.67
CA PRO A 509 -25.32 -14.31 -11.93
C PRO A 509 -26.61 -13.47 -11.81
N ALA A 510 -26.71 -12.63 -10.77
CA ALA A 510 -27.86 -11.74 -10.58
C ALA A 510 -27.96 -10.69 -11.71
N LEU A 511 -26.83 -10.11 -12.12
CA LEU A 511 -26.74 -9.19 -13.26
C LEU A 511 -27.21 -9.86 -14.57
N CYS A 512 -26.72 -11.07 -14.85
CA CYS A 512 -27.07 -11.82 -16.06
C CYS A 512 -28.54 -12.28 -16.06
N ARG A 513 -29.09 -12.67 -14.90
CA ARG A 513 -30.52 -12.99 -14.76
C ARG A 513 -31.40 -11.78 -15.05
N ARG A 514 -31.05 -10.59 -14.56
CA ARG A 514 -31.77 -9.34 -14.88
C ARG A 514 -31.70 -9.00 -16.38
N LEU A 515 -30.50 -9.03 -16.97
CA LEU A 515 -30.32 -8.79 -18.41
C LEU A 515 -31.06 -9.83 -19.27
N THR A 516 -31.15 -11.08 -18.81
CA THR A 516 -31.96 -12.13 -19.45
C THR A 516 -33.45 -11.78 -19.38
N ARG A 517 -34.01 -11.41 -18.22
CA ARG A 517 -35.41 -10.97 -18.09
C ARG A 517 -35.75 -9.79 -19.02
N MET A 518 -34.85 -8.82 -19.16
CA MET A 518 -35.00 -7.67 -20.07
C MET A 518 -34.94 -8.04 -21.57
N THR A 519 -34.54 -9.26 -21.93
CA THR A 519 -34.38 -9.69 -23.33
C THR A 519 -35.31 -10.83 -23.75
N THR A 520 -35.69 -11.73 -22.83
CA THR A 520 -36.57 -12.88 -23.14
C THR A 520 -38.04 -12.51 -23.31
N ALA A 521 -38.47 -11.33 -22.86
CA ALA A 521 -39.82 -10.81 -23.12
C ALA A 521 -40.12 -10.53 -24.63
N SER A 522 -39.12 -10.70 -25.51
CA SER A 522 -39.20 -10.41 -26.95
C SER A 522 -39.39 -11.65 -27.84
N ALA A 523 -39.48 -12.86 -27.29
CA ALA A 523 -39.27 -14.11 -28.05
C ALA A 523 -40.51 -15.02 -28.26
N SER A 524 -41.68 -14.67 -27.73
CA SER A 524 -42.90 -15.50 -27.85
C SER A 524 -44.01 -14.76 -28.62
N ASN A 525 -43.97 -14.83 -29.95
CA ASN A 525 -45.12 -14.55 -30.81
C ASN A 525 -44.96 -15.22 -32.18
N THR A 526 -45.62 -16.37 -32.34
CA THR A 526 -45.90 -16.99 -33.65
C THR A 526 -47.25 -17.71 -33.48
N PRO A 527 -48.24 -17.51 -34.38
CA PRO A 527 -49.60 -17.92 -34.09
C PRO A 527 -49.82 -19.41 -34.40
N GLN A 528 -50.34 -20.16 -33.42
CA GLN A 528 -51.03 -21.43 -33.65
C GLN A 528 -52.39 -21.44 -32.96
N SER A 529 -53.29 -22.22 -33.56
CA SER A 529 -54.74 -22.06 -33.45
C SER A 529 -55.39 -22.94 -32.39
N THR A 530 -56.48 -22.41 -31.80
CA THR A 530 -57.67 -23.14 -31.35
C THR A 530 -57.51 -24.37 -30.45
N ALA A 531 -57.69 -24.17 -29.14
CA ALA A 531 -58.55 -25.02 -28.32
C ALA A 531 -59.02 -24.25 -27.08
N SER A 532 -60.32 -24.30 -26.77
CA SER A 532 -60.94 -23.64 -25.61
C SER A 532 -61.31 -24.65 -24.53
N VAL A 533 -60.79 -24.52 -23.31
CA VAL A 533 -61.47 -24.91 -22.05
C VAL A 533 -61.00 -23.98 -20.92
N SER A 534 -61.90 -23.68 -20.00
CA SER A 534 -61.78 -22.80 -18.84
C SER A 534 -61.06 -23.40 -17.62
N ASN A 535 -60.18 -22.61 -16.96
CA ASN A 535 -60.19 -22.42 -15.50
C ASN A 535 -59.23 -21.29 -15.06
N PRO A 536 -59.46 -20.63 -13.90
CA PRO A 536 -58.64 -19.50 -13.46
C PRO A 536 -57.46 -19.90 -12.54
N ALA A 537 -56.32 -19.22 -12.74
CA ALA A 537 -55.23 -19.00 -11.79
C ALA A 537 -54.61 -20.23 -11.06
N GLU A 538 -53.64 -20.88 -11.70
CA GLU A 538 -52.60 -21.64 -10.96
C GLU A 538 -51.51 -20.69 -10.43
N MET A 539 -51.31 -20.69 -9.11
CA MET A 539 -50.15 -20.07 -8.47
C MET A 539 -48.92 -20.96 -8.64
N VAL A 540 -47.87 -20.47 -9.32
CA VAL A 540 -46.57 -21.15 -9.32
C VAL A 540 -45.78 -20.74 -8.08
N VAL A 541 -45.73 -21.64 -7.09
CA VAL A 541 -44.88 -21.51 -5.90
C VAL A 541 -43.48 -22.03 -6.20
N VAL A 542 -42.45 -21.21 -5.95
CA VAL A 542 -41.04 -21.64 -5.93
C VAL A 542 -40.46 -21.23 -4.59
N MET A 543 -39.95 -22.20 -3.83
CA MET A 543 -39.33 -21.97 -2.52
C MET A 543 -37.83 -21.61 -2.69
N ASP A 544 -37.35 -20.69 -1.85
CA ASP A 544 -35.92 -20.41 -1.64
C ASP A 544 -35.56 -20.69 -0.18
N GLN A 545 -34.28 -20.94 0.11
CA GLN A 545 -33.79 -21.57 1.35
C GLN A 545 -33.91 -20.73 2.64
N GLU A 546 -34.44 -19.51 2.58
CA GLU A 546 -34.62 -18.61 3.75
C GLU A 546 -36.10 -18.24 4.06
N GLY A 547 -37.08 -18.90 3.44
CA GLY A 547 -38.44 -19.00 4.02
C GLY A 547 -39.33 -17.75 4.04
N PHE A 548 -38.99 -16.67 3.33
CA PHE A 548 -39.87 -15.49 3.20
C PHE A 548 -40.77 -15.53 1.95
N GLN A 549 -42.08 -15.31 2.14
CA GLN A 549 -43.04 -15.15 1.04
C GLN A 549 -43.02 -13.71 0.49
N GLN A 550 -42.90 -13.55 -0.84
CA GLN A 550 -43.16 -12.28 -1.53
C GLN A 550 -44.15 -12.48 -2.68
N THR A 551 -45.31 -11.86 -2.58
CA THR A 551 -46.33 -11.79 -3.65
C THR A 551 -46.04 -10.62 -4.58
N PHE A 552 -45.82 -10.89 -5.87
CA PHE A 552 -45.71 -9.85 -6.91
C PHE A 552 -47.04 -9.67 -7.65
N ASN A 553 -47.62 -8.46 -7.61
CA ASN A 553 -48.74 -8.09 -8.47
C ASN A 553 -48.26 -7.85 -9.91
N ALA A 554 -48.66 -8.72 -10.84
CA ALA A 554 -48.34 -8.60 -12.25
C ALA A 554 -49.34 -7.66 -12.98
N SER A 555 -49.13 -6.35 -12.88
CA SER A 555 -49.95 -5.37 -13.62
C SER A 555 -49.18 -4.12 -14.06
N SER A 556 -48.48 -4.20 -15.19
CA SER A 556 -48.30 -3.16 -16.24
C SER A 556 -46.98 -3.29 -17.04
N ALA A 557 -47.03 -2.84 -18.29
CA ALA A 557 -45.90 -2.56 -19.21
C ALA A 557 -45.03 -3.74 -19.72
N THR A 558 -45.53 -4.42 -20.76
CA THR A 558 -44.68 -5.04 -21.80
C THR A 558 -43.67 -4.02 -22.35
N THR A 559 -42.38 -4.25 -22.13
CA THR A 559 -41.31 -3.33 -22.55
C THR A 559 -40.34 -4.02 -23.52
N LEU A 560 -40.52 -3.76 -24.82
CA LEU A 560 -39.51 -4.01 -25.85
C LEU A 560 -38.36 -3.01 -25.67
N LEU A 561 -37.11 -3.50 -25.70
CA LEU A 561 -35.92 -2.63 -25.68
C LEU A 561 -35.90 -1.72 -26.92
N SER A 562 -35.60 -0.43 -26.73
CA SER A 562 -35.44 0.49 -27.86
C SER A 562 -34.20 0.15 -28.71
N ASN A 563 -34.17 0.61 -29.96
CA ASN A 563 -33.01 0.44 -30.85
C ASN A 563 -31.70 0.99 -30.25
N ALA A 564 -31.77 2.06 -29.43
CA ALA A 564 -30.62 2.60 -28.71
C ALA A 564 -30.16 1.69 -27.57
N GLU A 565 -31.09 1.08 -26.84
CA GLU A 565 -30.81 0.11 -25.77
C GLU A 565 -30.27 -1.21 -26.33
N MET A 566 -30.76 -1.66 -27.49
CA MET A 566 -30.17 -2.81 -28.20
C MET A 566 -28.72 -2.56 -28.62
N ARG A 567 -28.38 -1.36 -29.12
CA ARG A 567 -26.98 -0.97 -29.43
C ARG A 567 -26.10 -0.89 -28.18
N SER A 568 -26.69 -0.48 -27.06
CA SER A 568 -26.03 -0.44 -25.74
C SER A 568 -25.79 -1.85 -25.18
N LEU A 569 -26.75 -2.76 -25.35
CA LEU A 569 -26.66 -4.17 -25.00
C LEU A 569 -25.59 -4.90 -25.83
N ASP A 570 -25.50 -4.64 -27.14
CA ASP A 570 -24.45 -5.19 -28.00
C ASP A 570 -23.05 -4.71 -27.58
N SER A 571 -22.93 -3.43 -27.21
CA SER A 571 -21.68 -2.86 -26.70
C SER A 571 -21.30 -3.42 -25.31
N LEU A 572 -22.29 -3.67 -24.44
CA LEU A 572 -22.13 -4.37 -23.16
C LEU A 572 -21.68 -5.83 -23.38
N LYS A 573 -22.29 -6.56 -24.32
CA LYS A 573 -21.89 -7.92 -24.70
C LYS A 573 -20.43 -7.95 -25.18
N LYS A 574 -20.03 -6.98 -26.02
CA LYS A 574 -18.64 -6.83 -26.46
C LYS A 574 -17.68 -6.56 -25.29
N LEU A 575 -18.05 -5.71 -24.34
CA LEU A 575 -17.23 -5.44 -23.14
C LEU A 575 -17.09 -6.68 -22.24
N MET A 576 -18.19 -7.41 -21.99
CA MET A 576 -18.15 -8.66 -21.23
C MET A 576 -17.28 -9.72 -21.95
N ASN A 577 -17.48 -9.89 -23.26
CA ASN A 577 -16.73 -10.88 -24.04
C ASN A 577 -15.22 -10.57 -24.07
N THR A 578 -14.84 -9.30 -24.30
CA THR A 578 -13.43 -8.90 -24.42
C THR A 578 -12.69 -8.75 -23.10
N ARG A 579 -13.36 -8.33 -22.01
CA ARG A 579 -12.69 -7.98 -20.75
C ARG A 579 -13.07 -8.85 -19.55
N PHE A 580 -14.22 -9.54 -19.56
CA PHE A 580 -14.63 -10.37 -18.41
C PHE A 580 -14.27 -11.84 -18.62
N VAL A 581 -14.44 -12.39 -19.82
CA VAL A 581 -14.38 -13.85 -20.08
C VAL A 581 -13.13 -14.52 -19.53
N GLY A 582 -11.93 -14.06 -19.88
CA GLY A 582 -10.68 -14.67 -19.39
C GLY A 582 -10.52 -14.60 -17.87
N LEU A 583 -10.83 -13.46 -17.26
CA LEU A 583 -10.77 -13.26 -15.81
C LEU A 583 -11.87 -14.03 -15.06
N LEU A 584 -13.03 -14.23 -15.69
CA LEU A 584 -14.17 -14.96 -15.14
C LEU A 584 -13.93 -16.47 -15.16
N ALA A 585 -13.36 -17.01 -16.24
CA ALA A 585 -12.95 -18.41 -16.31
C ALA A 585 -11.92 -18.73 -15.22
N GLU A 586 -10.87 -17.89 -15.11
CA GLU A 586 -9.88 -17.99 -14.04
C GLU A 586 -10.50 -17.89 -12.63
N TRP A 587 -11.45 -16.97 -12.43
CA TRP A 587 -12.14 -16.82 -11.14
C TRP A 587 -13.03 -18.03 -10.82
N ARG A 588 -13.78 -18.59 -11.78
CA ARG A 588 -14.60 -19.79 -11.57
C ARG A 588 -13.72 -20.99 -11.18
N VAL A 589 -12.58 -21.18 -11.84
CA VAL A 589 -11.60 -22.21 -11.47
C VAL A 589 -11.10 -22.00 -10.04
N ARG A 590 -10.73 -20.77 -9.64
CA ARG A 590 -10.34 -20.42 -8.26
C ARG A 590 -11.46 -20.59 -7.22
N GLN A 591 -12.72 -20.77 -7.63
CA GLN A 591 -13.87 -20.99 -6.75
C GLN A 591 -14.42 -22.41 -6.86
N ASN A 592 -13.71 -23.33 -7.52
CA ASN A 592 -14.15 -24.70 -7.81
C ASN A 592 -15.52 -24.79 -8.52
N LEU A 593 -15.90 -23.74 -9.29
CA LEU A 593 -17.14 -23.71 -10.05
C LEU A 593 -16.93 -24.35 -11.44
N PRO A 594 -17.85 -25.21 -11.91
CA PRO A 594 -17.71 -25.85 -13.22
C PRO A 594 -17.71 -24.83 -14.35
N VAL A 595 -16.83 -25.04 -15.34
CA VAL A 595 -16.64 -24.17 -16.51
C VAL A 595 -17.28 -24.73 -17.80
N THR A 596 -18.13 -25.75 -17.67
CA THR A 596 -18.81 -26.38 -18.81
C THR A 596 -19.85 -25.43 -19.46
N PRO A 597 -20.16 -25.59 -20.76
CA PRO A 597 -21.21 -24.81 -21.42
C PRO A 597 -22.54 -24.84 -20.66
N GLU A 598 -22.88 -26.00 -20.09
CA GLU A 598 -24.11 -26.27 -19.35
C GLU A 598 -24.12 -25.49 -18.03
N ALA A 599 -22.99 -25.44 -17.31
CA ALA A 599 -22.85 -24.66 -16.08
C ALA A 599 -22.94 -23.14 -16.34
N TYR A 600 -22.27 -22.65 -17.39
CA TYR A 600 -22.43 -21.25 -17.80
C TYR A 600 -23.87 -20.92 -18.19
N LYS A 601 -24.57 -21.83 -18.88
CA LYS A 601 -25.97 -21.68 -19.28
C LYS A 601 -26.91 -21.66 -18.06
N ALA A 602 -26.66 -22.50 -17.06
CA ALA A 602 -27.41 -22.52 -15.80
C ALA A 602 -27.23 -21.22 -15.01
N ASP A 603 -25.99 -20.74 -14.84
CA ASP A 603 -25.70 -19.58 -14.00
C ASP A 603 -26.05 -18.23 -14.64
N TYR A 604 -25.92 -18.12 -15.96
CA TYR A 604 -25.96 -16.82 -16.69
C TYR A 604 -27.05 -16.72 -17.76
N GLY A 605 -27.85 -17.77 -17.99
CA GLY A 605 -29.02 -17.73 -18.88
C GLY A 605 -28.69 -17.37 -20.34
N VAL A 606 -29.45 -16.47 -20.95
CA VAL A 606 -29.23 -16.06 -22.36
C VAL A 606 -27.88 -15.37 -22.55
N MET A 607 -27.38 -14.67 -21.52
CA MET A 607 -26.07 -14.01 -21.54
C MET A 607 -24.90 -15.00 -21.44
N ALA A 608 -25.15 -16.28 -21.12
CA ALA A 608 -24.14 -17.34 -21.18
C ALA A 608 -23.50 -17.44 -22.57
N SER A 609 -24.29 -17.30 -23.64
CA SER A 609 -23.80 -17.29 -25.02
C SER A 609 -22.68 -16.26 -25.26
N CYS A 610 -22.79 -15.08 -24.64
CA CYS A 610 -21.85 -13.97 -24.78
C CYS A 610 -20.61 -14.13 -23.88
N LEU A 611 -20.73 -14.91 -22.80
CA LEU A 611 -19.61 -15.31 -21.94
C LEU A 611 -18.89 -16.57 -22.45
N PHE A 612 -19.58 -17.39 -23.25
CA PHE A 612 -19.10 -18.66 -23.79
C PHE A 612 -18.43 -18.51 -25.17
N ALA A 613 -18.96 -17.64 -26.05
CA ALA A 613 -18.51 -17.51 -27.44
C ALA A 613 -17.02 -17.18 -27.62
N SER A 614 -16.38 -16.51 -26.65
CA SER A 614 -14.92 -16.39 -26.59
C SER A 614 -14.27 -17.19 -25.45
N ALA A 615 -14.99 -17.87 -24.56
CA ALA A 615 -14.34 -18.78 -23.59
C ALA A 615 -13.72 -20.00 -24.30
N ALA A 616 -14.29 -20.41 -25.44
CA ALA A 616 -13.76 -21.46 -26.31
C ALA A 616 -12.65 -20.98 -27.29
N GLN A 617 -12.32 -19.68 -27.33
CA GLN A 617 -11.30 -19.10 -28.23
C GLN A 617 -10.24 -18.26 -27.50
N ALA A 618 -10.58 -17.68 -26.36
CA ALA A 618 -9.64 -17.19 -25.38
C ALA A 618 -9.07 -18.40 -24.66
N ASP A 619 -8.13 -19.06 -25.34
CA ASP A 619 -7.06 -19.73 -24.64
C ASP A 619 -6.60 -18.81 -23.49
N PRO A 620 -6.56 -19.28 -22.22
CA PRO A 620 -5.68 -18.63 -21.27
C PRO A 620 -4.27 -18.57 -21.89
N PRO A 621 -3.35 -17.68 -21.46
CA PRO A 621 -1.97 -17.76 -21.90
C PRO A 621 -1.47 -19.19 -21.64
N ARG A 622 -1.41 -20.02 -22.68
CA ARG A 622 -1.18 -21.46 -22.54
C ARG A 622 0.21 -21.60 -21.92
N PRO A 623 0.38 -22.11 -20.68
CA PRO A 623 1.50 -23.02 -20.50
C PRO A 623 1.24 -24.08 -21.56
N HIS A 624 2.17 -24.21 -22.54
CA HIS A 624 1.99 -24.95 -23.79
C HIS A 624 1.02 -26.12 -23.59
N ALA A 625 -0.16 -26.09 -24.24
CA ALA A 625 -1.19 -27.09 -24.02
C ALA A 625 -0.60 -28.47 -24.27
N THR A 626 -0.15 -29.10 -23.18
CA THR A 626 0.70 -30.25 -23.25
C THR A 626 -0.21 -31.41 -23.62
N PRO A 627 0.16 -32.24 -24.61
CA PRO A 627 -0.68 -33.36 -25.02
C PRO A 627 -1.08 -34.16 -23.79
N ALA A 628 -2.37 -34.46 -23.65
CA ALA A 628 -3.02 -34.84 -22.40
C ALA A 628 -2.16 -35.79 -21.55
N GLY A 629 -1.70 -35.30 -20.39
CA GLY A 629 -0.79 -36.01 -19.48
C GLY A 629 0.68 -35.62 -19.54
N ALA A 630 1.11 -34.70 -20.41
CA ALA A 630 2.49 -34.24 -20.45
C ALA A 630 2.81 -33.19 -19.36
N LEU A 631 3.69 -33.59 -18.45
CA LEU A 631 4.33 -32.78 -17.42
C LEU A 631 5.22 -31.71 -18.09
N ILE A 632 5.15 -30.46 -17.63
CA ILE A 632 6.15 -29.41 -17.97
C ILE A 632 6.87 -29.04 -16.69
N ILE A 633 8.20 -29.00 -16.72
CA ILE A 633 9.02 -28.45 -15.64
C ILE A 633 9.91 -27.37 -16.25
N HIS A 634 9.95 -26.19 -15.61
CA HIS A 634 10.78 -25.08 -16.05
C HIS A 634 11.34 -24.31 -14.84
N ALA A 635 12.66 -24.17 -14.79
CA ALA A 635 13.34 -23.38 -13.78
C ALA A 635 13.74 -21.99 -14.31
N ARG A 636 13.79 -21.03 -13.38
CA ARG A 636 14.32 -19.68 -13.60
C ARG A 636 15.12 -19.19 -12.40
N GLN A 637 15.90 -18.14 -12.61
CA GLN A 637 16.57 -17.41 -11.55
C GLN A 637 15.65 -16.29 -11.03
N ILE A 638 15.44 -16.25 -9.71
CA ILE A 638 14.82 -15.13 -8.97
C ILE A 638 15.83 -14.58 -7.94
N PHE A 639 15.38 -13.74 -7.00
CA PHE A 639 16.23 -13.19 -5.93
C PHE A 639 15.70 -13.57 -4.54
N ASP A 640 16.60 -13.88 -3.61
CA ASP A 640 16.31 -14.06 -2.18
C ASP A 640 16.11 -12.72 -1.46
N SER A 641 15.70 -12.78 -0.19
CA SER A 641 15.45 -11.63 0.70
C SER A 641 16.68 -10.77 1.00
N ARG A 642 17.87 -11.22 0.61
CA ARG A 642 19.14 -10.50 0.72
C ARG A 642 19.63 -9.96 -0.64
N GLY A 643 18.86 -10.17 -1.70
CA GLY A 643 19.19 -9.74 -3.07
C GLY A 643 20.21 -10.63 -3.78
N ASN A 644 20.46 -11.85 -3.30
CA ASN A 644 21.27 -12.85 -4.03
C ASN A 644 20.37 -13.66 -4.97
N PRO A 645 20.86 -14.14 -6.12
CA PRO A 645 20.10 -15.06 -6.96
C PRO A 645 19.66 -16.34 -6.22
N THR A 646 18.52 -16.92 -6.60
CA THR A 646 18.14 -18.30 -6.22
C THR A 646 17.24 -18.95 -7.27
N VAL A 647 17.00 -20.26 -7.14
CA VAL A 647 16.24 -21.08 -8.09
C VAL A 647 14.75 -21.05 -7.76
N GLU A 648 13.92 -20.80 -8.79
CA GLU A 648 12.48 -21.02 -8.77
C GLU A 648 12.11 -22.03 -9.86
N VAL A 649 11.20 -22.95 -9.56
CA VAL A 649 10.70 -23.98 -10.48
C VAL A 649 9.19 -23.87 -10.61
N ASP A 650 8.71 -23.80 -11.86
CA ASP A 650 7.32 -24.05 -12.23
C ASP A 650 7.17 -25.47 -12.76
N LEU A 651 6.23 -26.22 -12.19
CA LEU A 651 5.77 -27.52 -12.66
C LEU A 651 4.31 -27.38 -13.10
N THR A 652 4.00 -27.73 -14.35
CA THR A 652 2.62 -27.70 -14.88
C THR A 652 2.10 -29.12 -15.08
N THR A 653 0.89 -29.37 -14.58
CA THR A 653 0.09 -30.58 -14.84
C THR A 653 -1.29 -30.19 -15.41
N SER A 654 -2.15 -31.16 -15.66
CA SER A 654 -3.58 -30.94 -15.97
C SER A 654 -4.36 -30.20 -14.87
N LYS A 655 -3.81 -30.08 -13.65
CA LYS A 655 -4.42 -29.33 -12.52
C LYS A 655 -4.00 -27.85 -12.50
N GLY A 656 -3.01 -27.44 -13.30
CA GLY A 656 -2.49 -26.08 -13.33
C GLY A 656 -0.98 -26.00 -13.13
N LEU A 657 -0.51 -24.81 -12.76
CA LEU A 657 0.90 -24.49 -12.54
C LEU A 657 1.20 -24.41 -11.04
N PHE A 658 2.21 -25.16 -10.62
CA PHE A 658 2.70 -25.27 -9.24
C PHE A 658 4.11 -24.71 -9.17
N ARG A 659 4.32 -23.73 -8.30
CA ARG A 659 5.57 -22.98 -8.21
C ARG A 659 6.23 -23.22 -6.86
N ALA A 660 7.54 -23.44 -6.85
CA ALA A 660 8.33 -23.44 -5.63
C ALA A 660 9.66 -22.71 -5.83
N ALA A 661 10.08 -21.96 -4.80
CA ALA A 661 11.38 -21.30 -4.76
C ALA A 661 12.25 -21.84 -3.63
N VAL A 662 13.57 -21.79 -3.83
CA VAL A 662 14.55 -22.40 -2.92
C VAL A 662 15.22 -21.35 -2.03
N PRO A 663 15.27 -21.54 -0.70
CA PRO A 663 16.00 -20.67 0.22
C PRO A 663 17.51 -20.97 0.23
N SER A 664 18.31 -20.04 0.77
CA SER A 664 19.78 -20.09 0.79
C SER A 664 20.36 -19.66 2.15
N GLY A 665 21.43 -20.31 2.60
CA GLY A 665 22.09 -20.03 3.88
C GLY A 665 22.95 -18.74 3.92
N ALA A 666 23.43 -18.38 5.11
CA ALA A 666 24.52 -17.42 5.31
C ALA A 666 25.70 -18.17 5.92
N SER A 667 25.53 -18.58 7.18
CA SER A 667 26.16 -19.73 7.81
C SER A 667 25.62 -21.01 7.13
N THR A 668 26.53 -21.91 6.77
CA THR A 668 26.25 -23.21 6.13
C THR A 668 27.23 -24.23 6.69
N GLY A 669 26.75 -25.20 7.47
CA GLY A 669 27.56 -26.31 7.97
C GLY A 669 28.27 -27.05 6.84
N VAL A 670 29.48 -27.54 7.12
CA VAL A 670 30.38 -28.11 6.09
C VAL A 670 29.88 -29.42 5.47
N HIS A 671 28.80 -29.97 6.03
CA HIS A 671 28.16 -31.21 5.64
C HIS A 671 26.82 -31.02 4.90
N GLU A 672 26.38 -29.78 4.65
CA GLU A 672 25.17 -29.53 3.86
C GLU A 672 25.27 -30.08 2.43
N ALA A 673 24.13 -30.45 1.85
CA ALA A 673 24.01 -30.73 0.42
C ALA A 673 24.32 -29.47 -0.40
N VAL A 674 25.00 -29.64 -1.53
CA VAL A 674 25.67 -28.54 -2.24
C VAL A 674 24.67 -27.60 -2.90
N GLU A 675 24.66 -26.35 -2.45
CA GLU A 675 23.99 -25.26 -3.14
C GLU A 675 24.82 -24.82 -4.36
N LEU A 676 24.43 -25.24 -5.57
CA LEU A 676 25.22 -24.99 -6.77
C LEU A 676 25.14 -23.51 -7.20
N ARG A 677 26.29 -22.83 -7.15
CA ARG A 677 26.51 -21.44 -7.60
C ARG A 677 27.41 -21.40 -8.84
N ASP A 678 27.28 -20.35 -9.64
CA ASP A 678 28.02 -20.20 -10.90
C ASP A 678 29.49 -19.78 -10.73
N ALA A 679 29.84 -19.20 -9.57
CA ALA A 679 31.18 -18.70 -9.22
C ALA A 679 31.79 -17.63 -10.16
N ASP A 680 31.07 -17.14 -11.17
CA ASP A 680 31.50 -16.03 -12.02
C ASP A 680 31.53 -14.70 -11.24
N LYS A 681 32.72 -14.28 -10.83
CA LYS A 681 32.93 -13.02 -10.08
C LYS A 681 32.42 -11.78 -10.81
N ASN A 682 32.23 -11.83 -12.14
CA ASN A 682 31.71 -10.71 -12.93
C ASN A 682 30.17 -10.61 -12.91
N ALA A 683 29.48 -11.67 -12.48
CA ALA A 683 28.02 -11.75 -12.44
C ALA A 683 27.52 -12.04 -11.01
N TYR A 684 26.69 -11.16 -10.46
CA TYR A 684 26.08 -11.33 -9.13
C TYR A 684 27.09 -11.66 -8.01
N MET A 685 28.31 -11.11 -8.08
CA MET A 685 29.41 -11.38 -7.12
C MET A 685 29.80 -12.87 -7.01
N GLY A 686 29.68 -13.66 -8.09
CA GLY A 686 29.90 -15.11 -8.07
C GLY A 686 28.69 -15.93 -7.62
N LYS A 687 27.59 -15.29 -7.24
CA LYS A 687 26.39 -15.94 -6.68
C LYS A 687 25.30 -16.23 -7.71
N GLY A 688 25.60 -16.23 -9.02
CA GLY A 688 24.65 -16.72 -10.02
C GLY A 688 24.19 -18.17 -9.74
N VAL A 689 23.02 -18.56 -10.26
CA VAL A 689 22.49 -19.94 -10.18
C VAL A 689 22.08 -20.48 -11.54
N LEU A 690 22.61 -19.92 -12.63
CA LEU A 690 22.26 -20.29 -14.00
C LEU A 690 22.63 -21.74 -14.31
N ASN A 691 23.71 -22.28 -13.71
CA ASN A 691 24.07 -23.69 -13.82
C ASN A 691 23.02 -24.61 -13.15
N ALA A 692 22.52 -24.25 -11.97
CA ALA A 692 21.44 -25.01 -11.30
C ALA A 692 20.12 -24.94 -12.10
N VAL A 693 19.77 -23.75 -12.58
CA VAL A 693 18.60 -23.54 -13.47
C VAL A 693 18.74 -24.35 -14.77
N LYS A 694 19.94 -24.40 -15.35
CA LYS A 694 20.26 -25.21 -16.53
C LYS A 694 20.12 -26.71 -16.23
N ASN A 695 20.63 -27.18 -15.10
CA ASN A 695 20.49 -28.58 -14.68
C ASN A 695 19.02 -28.99 -14.53
N VAL A 696 18.14 -28.11 -14.00
CA VAL A 696 16.70 -28.39 -14.01
C VAL A 696 16.16 -28.47 -15.44
N ASN A 697 16.39 -27.45 -16.26
CA ASN A 697 15.77 -27.32 -17.59
C ASN A 697 16.28 -28.35 -18.62
N GLU A 698 17.56 -28.70 -18.60
CA GLU A 698 18.21 -29.55 -19.61
C GLU A 698 18.43 -31.00 -19.16
N VAL A 699 18.43 -31.28 -17.85
CA VAL A 699 18.72 -32.64 -17.32
C VAL A 699 17.55 -33.22 -16.53
N ILE A 700 17.10 -32.54 -15.46
CA ILE A 700 16.06 -33.08 -14.56
C ILE A 700 14.70 -33.11 -15.25
N ALA A 701 14.29 -32.01 -15.91
CA ALA A 701 13.00 -31.92 -16.56
C ALA A 701 12.81 -32.96 -17.68
N PRO A 702 13.73 -33.11 -18.66
CA PRO A 702 13.58 -34.15 -19.69
C PRO A 702 13.58 -35.56 -19.12
N ALA A 703 14.35 -35.84 -18.06
CA ALA A 703 14.39 -37.15 -17.42
C ALA A 703 13.06 -37.50 -16.73
N LEU A 704 12.50 -36.60 -15.90
CA LEU A 704 11.22 -36.83 -15.22
C LEU A 704 10.04 -36.96 -16.20
N ILE A 705 10.01 -36.14 -17.25
CA ILE A 705 8.96 -36.20 -18.29
C ILE A 705 9.00 -37.53 -19.04
N LYS A 706 10.19 -38.09 -19.27
CA LYS A 706 10.38 -39.39 -19.94
C LYS A 706 9.84 -40.56 -19.11
N GLU A 707 10.08 -40.58 -17.80
CA GLU A 707 9.64 -41.65 -16.90
C GLU A 707 8.14 -41.62 -16.60
N LYS A 708 7.47 -40.47 -16.80
CA LYS A 708 6.00 -40.29 -16.62
C LYS A 708 5.50 -40.65 -15.21
N PHE A 709 6.23 -40.24 -14.18
CA PHE A 709 5.80 -40.43 -12.78
C PHE A 709 4.46 -39.75 -12.48
N VAL A 710 3.70 -40.34 -11.54
CA VAL A 710 2.51 -39.71 -10.97
C VAL A 710 2.96 -38.76 -9.87
N VAL A 711 2.57 -37.48 -9.94
CA VAL A 711 3.03 -36.41 -9.02
C VAL A 711 2.66 -36.61 -7.54
N THR A 712 1.80 -37.59 -7.23
CA THR A 712 1.48 -37.98 -5.85
C THR A 712 2.51 -38.95 -5.23
N ASP A 713 3.38 -39.56 -6.04
CA ASP A 713 4.44 -40.47 -5.61
C ASP A 713 5.76 -39.69 -5.38
N GLN A 714 5.73 -38.83 -4.36
CA GLN A 714 6.85 -37.95 -4.00
C GLN A 714 8.15 -38.74 -3.76
N GLN A 715 8.05 -39.88 -3.07
CA GLN A 715 9.19 -40.73 -2.73
C GLN A 715 9.92 -41.20 -3.99
N ARG A 716 9.19 -41.79 -4.95
CA ARG A 716 9.79 -42.32 -6.17
C ARG A 716 10.40 -41.22 -7.06
N ILE A 717 9.79 -40.04 -7.08
CA ILE A 717 10.29 -38.89 -7.84
C ILE A 717 11.58 -38.34 -7.20
N ASP A 718 11.61 -38.17 -5.88
CA ASP A 718 12.81 -37.72 -5.16
C ASP A 718 13.94 -38.75 -5.27
N GLU A 719 13.67 -40.04 -5.05
CA GLU A 719 14.65 -41.14 -5.22
C GLU A 719 15.22 -41.19 -6.64
N PHE A 720 14.40 -40.94 -7.67
CA PHE A 720 14.86 -40.84 -9.05
C PHE A 720 15.80 -39.64 -9.25
N MET A 721 15.47 -38.45 -8.72
CA MET A 721 16.34 -37.26 -8.84
C MET A 721 17.67 -37.44 -8.09
N ILE A 722 17.63 -38.04 -6.89
CA ILE A 722 18.82 -38.38 -6.10
C ILE A 722 19.72 -39.34 -6.91
N LYS A 723 19.14 -40.35 -7.55
CA LYS A 723 19.88 -41.31 -8.40
C LYS A 723 20.40 -40.69 -9.71
N LEU A 724 19.68 -39.73 -10.29
CA LEU A 724 20.07 -39.02 -11.52
C LEU A 724 21.29 -38.10 -11.28
N ASP A 725 21.34 -37.47 -10.10
CA ASP A 725 22.54 -36.81 -9.59
C ASP A 725 23.64 -37.85 -9.33
N GLY A 726 23.40 -38.78 -8.41
CA GLY A 726 24.30 -39.88 -8.09
C GLY A 726 25.53 -39.50 -7.26
N SER A 727 25.63 -38.27 -6.75
CA SER A 727 26.63 -37.86 -5.76
C SER A 727 26.02 -37.83 -4.35
N PRO A 728 26.82 -38.12 -3.29
CA PRO A 728 26.30 -38.23 -1.92
C PRO A 728 25.75 -36.90 -1.36
N ASN A 729 26.24 -35.77 -1.85
CA ASN A 729 25.90 -34.42 -1.39
C ASN A 729 25.13 -33.60 -2.44
N LYS A 730 24.58 -34.23 -3.49
CA LYS A 730 23.84 -33.56 -4.58
C LYS A 730 24.67 -32.49 -5.34
N GLY A 731 26.00 -32.63 -5.34
CA GLY A 731 26.95 -31.67 -5.92
C GLY A 731 27.06 -31.67 -7.45
N LYS A 732 26.44 -32.64 -8.15
CA LYS A 732 26.51 -32.72 -9.63
C LYS A 732 25.42 -31.87 -10.29
N LEU A 733 24.19 -31.94 -9.80
CA LEU A 733 23.05 -31.16 -10.29
C LEU A 733 22.78 -29.93 -9.42
N GLY A 734 23.15 -29.98 -8.14
CA GLY A 734 22.85 -28.98 -7.12
C GLY A 734 21.62 -29.36 -6.28
N ALA A 735 21.75 -29.32 -4.95
CA ALA A 735 20.63 -29.50 -4.03
C ALA A 735 19.52 -28.46 -4.26
N ASN A 736 19.89 -27.25 -4.68
CA ASN A 736 18.99 -26.18 -5.09
C ASN A 736 18.24 -26.46 -6.42
N ALA A 737 18.81 -27.24 -7.33
CA ALA A 737 18.09 -27.70 -8.53
C ALA A 737 17.06 -28.78 -8.17
N ILE A 738 17.47 -29.78 -7.37
CA ILE A 738 16.62 -30.92 -6.98
C ILE A 738 15.48 -30.48 -6.07
N LEU A 739 15.75 -29.66 -5.05
CA LEU A 739 14.74 -29.22 -4.10
C LEU A 739 13.63 -28.40 -4.77
N GLY A 740 13.97 -27.51 -5.71
CA GLY A 740 12.97 -26.69 -6.40
C GLY A 740 11.95 -27.55 -7.14
N VAL A 741 12.40 -28.62 -7.80
CA VAL A 741 11.53 -29.61 -8.43
C VAL A 741 10.76 -30.42 -7.37
N SER A 742 11.44 -30.91 -6.33
CA SER A 742 10.86 -31.69 -5.24
C SER A 742 9.67 -30.97 -4.55
N LEU A 743 9.81 -29.69 -4.25
CA LEU A 743 8.76 -28.84 -3.66
C LEU A 743 7.62 -28.56 -4.65
N ALA A 744 7.92 -28.33 -5.93
CA ALA A 744 6.90 -28.11 -6.95
C ALA A 744 6.07 -29.39 -7.22
N VAL A 745 6.71 -30.57 -7.17
CA VAL A 745 6.05 -31.89 -7.22
C VAL A 745 5.11 -32.06 -6.02
N CYS A 746 5.56 -31.75 -4.80
CA CYS A 746 4.74 -31.86 -3.58
C CYS A 746 3.46 -30.99 -3.67
N LYS A 747 3.58 -29.77 -4.20
CA LYS A 747 2.43 -28.88 -4.48
C LYS A 747 1.49 -29.45 -5.54
N ALA A 748 2.04 -30.04 -6.61
CA ALA A 748 1.23 -30.70 -7.64
C ALA A 748 0.53 -31.96 -7.12
N GLY A 749 1.19 -32.75 -6.28
CA GLY A 749 0.63 -33.94 -5.62
C GLY A 749 -0.52 -33.62 -4.67
N ALA A 750 -0.47 -32.50 -3.96
CA ALA A 750 -1.58 -31.99 -3.15
C ALA A 750 -2.81 -31.67 -4.01
N ALA A 751 -2.63 -30.92 -5.10
CA ALA A 751 -3.69 -30.54 -6.02
C ALA A 751 -4.24 -31.72 -6.85
N GLU A 752 -3.41 -32.72 -7.16
CA GLU A 752 -3.86 -33.96 -7.81
C GLU A 752 -4.83 -34.73 -6.90
N LYS A 753 -4.48 -34.87 -5.61
CA LYS A 753 -5.35 -35.43 -4.57
C LYS A 753 -6.56 -34.55 -4.22
N GLY A 754 -6.57 -33.27 -4.57
CA GLY A 754 -7.61 -32.32 -4.20
C GLY A 754 -7.62 -31.94 -2.71
N VAL A 755 -6.44 -31.93 -2.05
CA VAL A 755 -6.29 -31.60 -0.62
C VAL A 755 -5.31 -30.43 -0.42
N PRO A 756 -5.38 -29.71 0.71
CA PRO A 756 -4.38 -28.71 1.08
C PRO A 756 -2.96 -29.30 1.20
N LEU A 757 -1.94 -28.47 1.02
CA LEU A 757 -0.55 -28.93 0.98
C LEU A 757 -0.10 -29.54 2.32
N TYR A 758 -0.44 -28.94 3.47
CA TYR A 758 -0.17 -29.55 4.78
C TYR A 758 -0.81 -30.94 4.95
N ARG A 759 -1.99 -31.18 4.37
CA ARG A 759 -2.66 -32.49 4.40
C ARG A 759 -1.93 -33.49 3.51
N HIS A 760 -1.46 -33.07 2.34
CA HIS A 760 -0.62 -33.90 1.48
C HIS A 760 0.71 -34.29 2.17
N VAL A 761 1.38 -33.34 2.83
CA VAL A 761 2.60 -33.62 3.62
C VAL A 761 2.30 -34.55 4.81
N ALA A 762 1.16 -34.38 5.48
CA ALA A 762 0.73 -35.31 6.54
C ALA A 762 0.55 -36.74 6.02
N ASP A 763 -0.07 -36.92 4.84
CA ASP A 763 -0.17 -38.25 4.21
C ASP A 763 1.20 -38.85 3.91
N LEU A 764 2.13 -38.07 3.34
CA LEU A 764 3.49 -38.53 3.02
C LEU A 764 4.29 -38.90 4.28
N ALA A 765 4.08 -38.18 5.38
CA ALA A 765 4.67 -38.51 6.67
C ALA A 765 4.04 -39.75 7.33
N GLY A 766 2.77 -40.05 7.02
CA GLY A 766 1.95 -41.05 7.72
C GLY A 766 1.19 -40.50 8.94
N ASN A 767 1.07 -39.18 9.05
CA ASN A 767 0.38 -38.49 10.13
C ASN A 767 -1.14 -38.45 9.89
N LYS A 768 -1.93 -38.92 10.85
CA LYS A 768 -3.41 -38.85 10.79
C LYS A 768 -3.90 -37.44 11.10
N ASP A 769 -3.40 -36.86 12.19
CA ASP A 769 -3.76 -35.54 12.69
C ASP A 769 -2.65 -34.52 12.43
N VAL A 770 -3.00 -33.24 12.47
CA VAL A 770 -2.08 -32.11 12.25
C VAL A 770 -2.15 -31.13 13.43
N VAL A 771 -1.04 -30.43 13.69
CA VAL A 771 -0.92 -29.50 14.83
C VAL A 771 -0.23 -28.22 14.37
N LEU A 772 -0.75 -27.08 14.79
CA LEU A 772 -0.14 -25.77 14.56
C LEU A 772 1.07 -25.57 15.49
N PRO A 773 2.20 -25.07 14.96
CA PRO A 773 3.43 -24.94 15.72
C PRO A 773 3.45 -23.71 16.64
N VAL A 774 4.23 -23.77 17.71
CA VAL A 774 4.71 -22.56 18.38
C VAL A 774 5.70 -21.84 17.45
N PRO A 775 5.46 -20.55 17.13
CA PRO A 775 6.43 -19.76 16.37
C PRO A 775 7.59 -19.33 17.29
N SER A 776 8.81 -19.63 16.86
CA SER A 776 10.05 -19.13 17.45
C SER A 776 10.49 -17.90 16.66
N PHE A 777 10.13 -16.72 17.15
CA PHE A 777 10.43 -15.47 16.47
C PHE A 777 11.84 -15.01 16.81
N ASN A 778 12.77 -15.03 15.85
CA ASN A 778 14.06 -14.36 15.99
C ASN A 778 13.83 -12.84 16.07
N VAL A 779 14.09 -12.23 17.23
CA VAL A 779 13.77 -10.82 17.49
C VAL A 779 15.00 -9.95 17.77
N LEU A 780 16.17 -10.57 17.97
CA LEU A 780 17.43 -9.88 18.23
C LEU A 780 18.59 -10.72 17.68
N ASN A 781 19.43 -10.10 16.85
CA ASN A 781 20.46 -10.76 16.06
C ASN A 781 21.87 -10.40 16.56
N GLY A 782 22.76 -11.39 16.55
CA GLY A 782 24.19 -11.28 16.79
C GLY A 782 24.97 -12.11 15.75
N GLY A 783 26.07 -12.73 16.18
CA GLY A 783 26.89 -13.62 15.36
C GLY A 783 27.27 -13.04 13.99
N SER A 784 27.30 -13.88 12.97
CA SER A 784 27.58 -13.47 11.58
C SER A 784 26.41 -12.75 10.90
N HIS A 785 25.24 -12.64 11.55
CA HIS A 785 24.05 -11.95 11.02
C HIS A 785 23.98 -10.46 11.40
N ALA A 786 24.86 -9.97 12.28
CA ALA A 786 24.85 -8.59 12.76
C ALA A 786 26.25 -8.01 13.03
N GLY A 787 26.46 -6.76 12.61
CA GLY A 787 27.70 -6.00 12.84
C GLY A 787 27.91 -5.45 14.26
N ASN A 788 27.23 -6.03 15.26
CA ASN A 788 27.47 -5.77 16.69
C ASN A 788 28.56 -6.71 17.24
N LYS A 789 28.92 -6.60 18.53
CA LYS A 789 29.87 -7.53 19.15
C LYS A 789 29.27 -8.88 19.57
N LEU A 790 27.97 -8.91 19.86
CA LEU A 790 27.22 -10.07 20.34
C LEU A 790 27.58 -11.34 19.56
N ALA A 791 28.16 -12.36 20.23
CA ALA A 791 28.70 -13.54 19.57
C ALA A 791 27.61 -14.54 19.14
N MET A 792 26.61 -14.77 19.99
CA MET A 792 25.49 -15.67 19.71
C MET A 792 24.59 -15.10 18.60
N GLN A 793 24.12 -15.95 17.69
CA GLN A 793 23.53 -15.55 16.42
C GLN A 793 22.09 -15.03 16.52
N GLU A 794 21.21 -15.73 17.25
CA GLU A 794 19.77 -15.43 17.31
C GLU A 794 19.23 -15.53 18.73
N PHE A 795 18.40 -14.56 19.12
CA PHE A 795 17.63 -14.62 20.36
C PHE A 795 16.15 -14.58 20.02
N MET A 796 15.48 -15.69 20.31
CA MET A 796 14.11 -15.97 19.89
C MET A 796 13.12 -15.84 21.05
N ILE A 797 11.88 -15.46 20.75
CA ILE A 797 10.75 -15.53 21.68
C ILE A 797 9.73 -16.59 21.22
N LEU A 798 9.24 -17.40 22.17
CA LEU A 798 8.32 -18.52 21.94
C LEU A 798 7.04 -18.33 22.77
N PRO A 799 5.89 -17.99 22.18
CA PRO A 799 4.61 -17.83 22.91
C PRO A 799 3.95 -19.19 23.25
N THR A 800 4.61 -20.00 24.08
CA THR A 800 4.11 -21.33 24.50
C THR A 800 2.80 -21.26 25.29
N GLY A 801 2.58 -20.17 26.03
CA GLY A 801 1.36 -19.93 26.83
C GLY A 801 0.19 -19.32 26.07
N ALA A 802 0.26 -19.22 24.74
CA ALA A 802 -0.87 -18.88 23.88
C ALA A 802 -1.82 -20.08 23.69
N LYS A 803 -3.11 -19.82 23.44
CA LYS A 803 -4.13 -20.86 23.21
C LYS A 803 -4.36 -21.18 21.74
N SER A 804 -3.90 -20.32 20.85
CA SER A 804 -4.02 -20.46 19.39
C SER A 804 -2.81 -19.84 18.70
N PHE A 805 -2.60 -20.18 17.43
CA PHE A 805 -1.54 -19.60 16.62
C PHE A 805 -1.79 -18.09 16.39
N SER A 806 -3.03 -17.67 16.20
CA SER A 806 -3.43 -16.26 16.16
C SER A 806 -3.07 -15.51 17.45
N GLU A 807 -3.29 -16.10 18.63
CA GLU A 807 -2.87 -15.49 19.90
C GLU A 807 -1.33 -15.45 20.01
N ALA A 808 -0.63 -16.48 19.55
CA ALA A 808 0.84 -16.50 19.52
C ALA A 808 1.43 -15.41 18.61
N MET A 809 0.85 -15.19 17.43
CA MET A 809 1.20 -14.09 16.52
C MET A 809 0.97 -12.73 17.17
N LYS A 810 -0.14 -12.54 17.89
CA LYS A 810 -0.40 -11.32 18.66
C LYS A 810 0.67 -11.10 19.74
N MET A 811 0.95 -12.11 20.57
CA MET A 811 1.97 -12.03 21.62
C MET A 811 3.35 -11.69 21.04
N GLY A 812 3.78 -12.39 19.99
CA GLY A 812 5.07 -12.15 19.34
C GLY A 812 5.21 -10.76 18.72
N THR A 813 4.18 -10.28 18.02
CA THR A 813 4.17 -8.93 17.41
C THR A 813 4.19 -7.82 18.47
N GLU A 814 3.44 -7.96 19.56
CA GLU A 814 3.42 -6.99 20.65
C GLU A 814 4.76 -6.96 21.39
N VAL A 815 5.33 -8.12 21.78
CA VAL A 815 6.66 -8.18 22.41
C VAL A 815 7.73 -7.60 21.49
N TYR A 816 7.70 -7.88 20.19
CA TYR A 816 8.65 -7.31 19.22
C TYR A 816 8.56 -5.77 19.12
N HIS A 817 7.36 -5.19 19.14
CA HIS A 817 7.20 -3.73 19.16
C HIS A 817 7.58 -3.07 20.50
N HIS A 818 7.34 -3.76 21.62
CA HIS A 818 7.86 -3.34 22.93
C HIS A 818 9.40 -3.41 22.96
N LEU A 819 10.01 -4.47 22.43
CA LEU A 819 11.46 -4.61 22.30
C LEU A 819 12.06 -3.48 21.46
N LYS A 820 11.44 -3.14 20.32
CA LYS A 820 11.84 -1.97 19.51
C LYS A 820 11.87 -0.68 20.32
N SER A 821 10.87 -0.49 21.17
CA SER A 821 10.74 0.71 22.02
C SER A 821 11.79 0.73 23.14
N VAL A 822 12.10 -0.43 23.74
CA VAL A 822 13.18 -0.59 24.73
C VAL A 822 14.55 -0.33 24.11
N ILE A 823 14.83 -0.93 22.95
CA ILE A 823 16.08 -0.73 22.19
C ILE A 823 16.22 0.74 21.79
N LYS A 824 15.16 1.37 21.26
CA LYS A 824 15.17 2.81 20.91
C LYS A 824 15.50 3.69 22.11
N GLY A 825 14.95 3.38 23.27
CA GLY A 825 15.17 4.12 24.51
C GLY A 825 16.59 3.96 25.07
N LYS A 826 17.23 2.80 24.90
CA LYS A 826 18.56 2.51 25.46
C LYS A 826 19.72 2.80 24.50
N TYR A 827 19.58 2.51 23.21
CA TYR A 827 20.65 2.56 22.20
C TYR A 827 20.37 3.53 21.04
N GLY A 828 19.24 4.24 21.06
CA GLY A 828 18.86 5.18 20.01
C GLY A 828 18.13 4.55 18.81
N LEU A 829 17.76 5.41 17.85
CA LEU A 829 16.91 5.02 16.72
C LEU A 829 17.60 4.01 15.77
N ASP A 830 18.88 4.20 15.49
CA ASP A 830 19.60 3.39 14.50
C ASP A 830 19.81 1.94 14.94
N ALA A 831 19.82 1.69 16.26
CA ALA A 831 19.81 0.34 16.84
C ALA A 831 18.50 -0.42 16.59
N CYS A 832 17.45 0.24 16.10
CA CYS A 832 16.18 -0.36 15.71
C CYS A 832 16.12 -0.80 14.24
N ASN A 833 17.24 -0.71 13.52
CA ASN A 833 17.41 -1.39 12.23
C ASN A 833 17.40 -2.91 12.43
N VAL A 834 17.00 -3.63 11.38
CA VAL A 834 16.80 -5.08 11.43
C VAL A 834 17.81 -5.82 10.56
N GLY A 835 18.22 -7.01 11.00
CA GLY A 835 19.07 -7.92 10.23
C GLY A 835 18.32 -8.64 9.10
N ASP A 836 18.97 -9.64 8.52
CA ASP A 836 18.40 -10.46 7.43
C ASP A 836 17.06 -11.10 7.82
N GLU A 837 16.90 -11.49 9.07
CA GLU A 837 15.72 -12.22 9.57
C GLU A 837 14.65 -11.33 10.20
N GLY A 838 14.88 -10.02 10.23
CA GLY A 838 13.94 -9.04 10.76
C GLY A 838 14.07 -8.77 12.26
N GLY A 839 14.93 -9.47 13.00
CA GLY A 839 15.26 -9.13 14.39
C GLY A 839 16.21 -7.92 14.48
N PHE A 840 16.25 -7.24 15.63
CA PHE A 840 17.04 -6.03 15.81
C PHE A 840 18.53 -6.32 16.00
N ALA A 841 19.39 -5.42 15.54
CA ALA A 841 20.84 -5.53 15.68
C ALA A 841 21.47 -4.39 16.53
N PRO A 842 21.06 -4.19 17.80
CA PRO A 842 21.70 -3.21 18.69
C PRO A 842 23.16 -3.57 19.00
N ASN A 843 23.98 -2.57 19.33
CA ASN A 843 25.40 -2.75 19.67
C ASN A 843 25.61 -3.27 21.11
N ILE A 844 24.98 -4.40 21.43
CA ILE A 844 25.12 -5.11 22.70
C ILE A 844 26.53 -5.65 22.85
N GLN A 845 27.06 -5.60 24.08
CA GLN A 845 28.41 -6.08 24.39
C GLN A 845 28.42 -7.46 25.07
N ASP A 846 27.31 -7.88 25.69
CA ASP A 846 27.20 -9.13 26.46
C ASP A 846 25.91 -9.90 26.13
N ASN A 847 25.99 -11.23 26.08
CA ASN A 847 24.85 -12.11 25.81
C ASN A 847 23.76 -12.01 26.90
N MET A 848 24.13 -11.79 28.17
CA MET A 848 23.15 -11.56 29.25
C MET A 848 22.37 -10.26 29.05
N GLU A 849 22.99 -9.21 28.49
CA GLU A 849 22.33 -7.95 28.17
C GLU A 849 21.27 -8.12 27.06
N GLY A 850 21.49 -9.03 26.10
CA GLY A 850 20.47 -9.45 25.13
C GLY A 850 19.26 -10.10 25.79
N LEU A 851 19.49 -11.04 26.72
CA LEU A 851 18.42 -11.73 27.45
C LEU A 851 17.62 -10.79 28.37
N GLU A 852 18.27 -9.85 29.04
CA GLU A 852 17.59 -8.87 29.90
C GLU A 852 16.72 -7.88 29.10
N LEU A 853 17.11 -7.53 27.87
CA LEU A 853 16.25 -6.76 26.95
C LEU A 853 14.99 -7.53 26.56
N LEU A 854 15.11 -8.82 26.25
CA LEU A 854 13.97 -9.67 25.93
C LEU A 854 13.03 -9.79 27.14
N LYS A 855 13.58 -10.10 28.32
CA LYS A 855 12.83 -10.15 29.58
C LYS A 855 12.08 -8.83 29.85
N THR A 856 12.74 -7.69 29.70
CA THR A 856 12.14 -6.36 29.83
C THR A 856 11.02 -6.11 28.81
N ALA A 857 11.17 -6.60 27.56
CA ALA A 857 10.17 -6.44 26.52
C ALA A 857 8.94 -7.34 26.74
N ILE A 858 9.15 -8.60 27.16
CA ILE A 858 8.10 -9.56 27.52
C ILE A 858 7.26 -9.03 28.69
N ASP A 859 7.93 -8.47 29.71
CA ASP A 859 7.28 -7.89 30.87
C ASP A 859 6.45 -6.64 30.53
N LYS A 860 7.03 -5.70 29.75
CA LYS A 860 6.32 -4.50 29.29
C LYS A 860 5.13 -4.79 28.36
N ALA A 861 5.14 -5.93 27.67
CA ALA A 861 4.01 -6.40 26.87
C ALA A 861 2.95 -7.16 27.69
N GLY A 862 3.19 -7.44 28.98
CA GLY A 862 2.26 -8.15 29.85
C GLY A 862 2.21 -9.67 29.64
N TYR A 863 3.26 -10.26 29.04
CA TYR A 863 3.30 -11.69 28.68
C TYR A 863 4.30 -12.53 29.48
N THR A 864 4.81 -12.00 30.61
CA THR A 864 5.64 -12.73 31.58
C THR A 864 5.01 -14.09 31.94
N GLY A 865 5.80 -15.16 31.87
CA GLY A 865 5.37 -16.53 32.10
C GLY A 865 4.76 -17.24 30.87
N LYS A 866 4.11 -16.51 29.96
CA LYS A 866 3.50 -17.06 28.72
C LYS A 866 4.44 -17.09 27.52
N VAL A 867 5.43 -16.20 27.48
CA VAL A 867 6.48 -16.18 26.46
C VAL A 867 7.78 -16.70 27.08
N LYS A 868 8.39 -17.68 26.42
CA LYS A 868 9.70 -18.25 26.73
C LYS A 868 10.75 -17.73 25.75
N ILE A 869 12.02 -18.06 26.01
CA ILE A 869 13.15 -17.70 25.16
C ILE A 869 13.74 -18.95 24.49
N GLY A 870 14.14 -18.80 23.23
CA GLY A 870 15.00 -19.73 22.52
C GLY A 870 16.27 -19.01 22.07
N MET A 871 17.35 -19.74 21.82
CA MET A 871 18.61 -19.17 21.33
C MET A 871 19.16 -20.04 20.22
N ASP A 872 19.67 -19.42 19.16
CA ASP A 872 20.65 -20.04 18.27
C ASP A 872 22.01 -19.39 18.52
N VAL A 873 22.95 -20.22 18.91
CA VAL A 873 24.31 -19.79 19.23
C VAL A 873 25.16 -19.75 17.97
N ALA A 874 24.97 -20.68 17.03
CA ALA A 874 25.85 -20.95 15.89
C ALA A 874 27.34 -21.05 16.28
N ALA A 875 27.67 -21.87 17.29
CA ALA A 875 29.00 -21.87 17.91
C ALA A 875 30.16 -22.22 16.95
N SER A 876 29.89 -22.95 15.86
CA SER A 876 30.84 -23.25 14.78
C SER A 876 31.47 -21.97 14.18
N GLU A 877 30.72 -20.86 14.11
CA GLU A 877 31.19 -19.58 13.54
C GLU A 877 32.30 -18.90 14.37
N PHE A 878 32.44 -19.30 15.63
CA PHE A 878 33.45 -18.76 16.56
C PHE A 878 34.27 -19.84 17.28
N TYR A 879 34.22 -21.08 16.76
CA TYR A 879 35.11 -22.15 17.19
C TYR A 879 36.49 -21.98 16.56
N GLN A 880 37.53 -21.97 17.39
CA GLN A 880 38.91 -21.81 16.98
C GLN A 880 39.83 -22.60 17.92
N ASP A 881 40.74 -23.39 17.34
CA ASP A 881 41.83 -24.07 18.06
C ASP A 881 41.35 -24.87 19.30
N GLY A 882 40.23 -25.58 19.17
CA GLY A 882 39.62 -26.39 20.25
C GLY A 882 38.83 -25.61 21.30
N ASN A 883 38.62 -24.31 21.09
CA ASN A 883 37.98 -23.38 22.03
C ASN A 883 36.99 -22.46 21.31
N TYR A 884 36.24 -21.65 22.06
CA TYR A 884 35.19 -20.77 21.55
C TYR A 884 35.50 -19.31 21.87
N ASN A 885 35.53 -18.45 20.85
CA ASN A 885 35.86 -17.03 21.00
C ASN A 885 34.60 -16.15 21.05
N LEU A 886 34.18 -15.76 22.26
CA LEU A 886 32.99 -14.93 22.49
C LEU A 886 33.15 -13.44 22.09
N ASP A 887 34.29 -13.07 21.49
CA ASP A 887 34.53 -11.75 20.88
C ASP A 887 35.15 -11.91 19.47
N PHE A 888 34.82 -12.98 18.73
CA PHE A 888 35.45 -13.32 17.44
C PHE A 888 35.41 -12.22 16.37
N LYS A 889 34.39 -11.34 16.41
CA LYS A 889 34.25 -10.18 15.52
C LYS A 889 35.25 -9.05 15.81
N ASN A 890 35.98 -9.13 16.92
CA ASN A 890 37.05 -8.21 17.29
C ASN A 890 38.43 -8.82 16.93
N PRO A 891 39.18 -8.23 15.98
CA PRO A 891 40.54 -8.68 15.65
C PRO A 891 41.56 -8.58 16.81
N LYS A 892 41.16 -7.97 17.93
CA LYS A 892 41.92 -7.86 19.19
C LYS A 892 41.12 -8.45 20.36
N ALA A 893 40.43 -9.57 20.12
CA ALA A 893 39.75 -10.32 21.18
C ALA A 893 40.71 -10.61 22.34
N ALA A 894 40.24 -10.39 23.57
CA ALA A 894 41.04 -10.69 24.76
C ALA A 894 41.13 -12.21 24.97
N ALA A 895 42.26 -12.71 25.49
CA ALA A 895 42.43 -14.13 25.80
C ALA A 895 41.36 -14.66 26.78
N SER A 896 40.79 -13.80 27.63
CA SER A 896 39.67 -14.11 28.52
C SER A 896 38.33 -14.33 27.82
N SER A 897 38.18 -13.89 26.57
CA SER A 897 36.99 -14.13 25.74
C SER A 897 37.02 -15.49 25.04
N ILE A 898 38.17 -16.18 25.07
CA ILE A 898 38.35 -17.53 24.52
C ILE A 898 38.09 -18.53 25.67
N VAL A 899 37.08 -19.37 25.50
CA VAL A 899 36.61 -20.31 26.53
C VAL A 899 36.55 -21.74 26.00
N SER A 900 36.79 -22.74 26.86
CA SER A 900 36.61 -24.15 26.50
C SER A 900 35.12 -24.52 26.41
N GLY A 901 34.79 -25.62 25.73
CA GLY A 901 33.40 -26.12 25.65
C GLY A 901 32.77 -26.36 27.04
N SER A 902 33.54 -26.88 28.01
CA SER A 902 33.08 -27.01 29.40
C SER A 902 32.74 -25.66 30.03
N LYS A 903 33.57 -24.62 29.84
CA LYS A 903 33.30 -23.29 30.39
C LYS A 903 32.13 -22.59 29.69
N LEU A 904 31.94 -22.84 28.39
CA LEU A 904 30.79 -22.37 27.62
C LEU A 904 29.48 -23.06 28.09
N SER A 905 29.56 -24.35 28.43
CA SER A 905 28.48 -25.12 29.05
C SER A 905 28.02 -24.54 30.40
N ASP A 906 28.96 -24.06 31.23
CA ASP A 906 28.63 -23.33 32.47
C ASP A 906 27.88 -22.03 32.19
N ILE A 907 28.30 -21.27 31.17
CA ILE A 907 27.65 -20.01 30.77
C ILE A 907 26.20 -20.26 30.36
N TYR A 908 25.92 -21.29 29.56
CA TYR A 908 24.54 -21.67 29.24
C TYR A 908 23.75 -22.10 30.46
N SER A 909 24.35 -22.88 31.36
CA SER A 909 23.70 -23.33 32.60
C SER A 909 23.32 -22.13 33.49
N GLU A 910 24.18 -21.10 33.57
CA GLU A 910 23.89 -19.84 34.24
C GLU A 910 22.74 -19.09 33.56
N MET A 911 22.74 -18.98 32.22
CA MET A 911 21.65 -18.34 31.46
C MET A 911 20.30 -19.04 31.69
N ILE A 912 20.26 -20.37 31.60
CA ILE A 912 19.05 -21.18 31.84
C ILE A 912 18.52 -20.99 33.27
N SER A 913 19.41 -20.81 34.26
CA SER A 913 19.00 -20.56 35.65
C SER A 913 18.37 -19.17 35.88
N LYS A 914 18.69 -18.18 35.03
CA LYS A 914 18.30 -16.77 35.19
C LYS A 914 17.14 -16.34 34.30
N TYR A 915 16.96 -16.99 33.15
CA TYR A 915 16.01 -16.60 32.11
C TYR A 915 15.13 -17.79 31.70
N PRO A 916 13.90 -17.57 31.18
CA PRO A 916 12.97 -18.63 30.79
C PRO A 916 13.37 -19.26 29.44
N ILE A 917 14.62 -19.72 29.32
CA ILE A 917 15.17 -20.37 28.13
C ILE A 917 14.66 -21.81 28.11
N VAL A 918 14.04 -22.21 26.99
CA VAL A 918 13.47 -23.56 26.80
C VAL A 918 14.08 -24.30 25.61
N SER A 919 14.89 -23.62 24.79
CA SER A 919 15.58 -24.19 23.64
C SER A 919 16.92 -23.49 23.39
N ILE A 920 17.99 -24.26 23.19
CA ILE A 920 19.28 -23.77 22.67
C ILE A 920 19.65 -24.60 21.44
N GLU A 921 19.99 -23.92 20.36
CA GLU A 921 20.45 -24.46 19.07
C GLU A 921 21.95 -24.18 18.90
N ASP A 922 22.67 -25.15 18.34
CA ASP A 922 24.12 -25.15 18.10
C ASP A 922 25.01 -24.54 19.20
N PRO A 923 24.87 -25.01 20.48
CA PRO A 923 25.69 -24.55 21.60
C PRO A 923 27.20 -24.85 21.46
N PHE A 924 27.58 -25.78 20.58
CA PHE A 924 28.97 -26.17 20.31
C PHE A 924 29.18 -26.40 18.83
N ASP A 925 30.45 -26.49 18.42
CA ASP A 925 30.86 -26.73 17.04
C ASP A 925 30.21 -28.01 16.48
N GLN A 926 29.98 -28.00 15.16
CA GLN A 926 29.36 -29.10 14.41
C GLN A 926 30.05 -30.47 14.57
N ASP A 927 31.32 -30.53 15.01
CA ASP A 927 32.05 -31.77 15.29
C ASP A 927 32.56 -31.91 16.76
N ASP A 928 32.26 -30.98 17.69
CA ASP A 928 32.58 -31.14 19.12
C ASP A 928 31.57 -32.05 19.85
N TRP A 929 31.44 -33.28 19.35
CA TRP A 929 30.52 -34.31 19.84
C TRP A 929 30.60 -34.55 21.35
N ALA A 930 31.74 -34.28 21.98
CA ALA A 930 31.95 -34.45 23.41
C ALA A 930 31.21 -33.37 24.22
N ALA A 931 31.39 -32.08 23.89
CA ALA A 931 30.73 -30.99 24.57
C ALA A 931 29.20 -31.03 24.40
N TRP A 932 28.71 -31.36 23.19
CA TRP A 932 27.30 -31.63 22.93
C TRP A 932 26.71 -32.69 23.88
N THR A 933 27.37 -33.85 23.96
CA THR A 933 26.91 -34.99 24.77
C THR A 933 26.92 -34.66 26.27
N GLU A 934 27.97 -34.00 26.76
CA GLU A 934 28.08 -33.58 28.16
C GLU A 934 26.98 -32.57 28.55
N PHE A 935 26.73 -31.57 27.69
CA PHE A 935 25.74 -30.55 27.96
C PHE A 935 24.31 -31.07 27.88
N ASN A 936 23.97 -31.84 26.85
CA ASN A 936 22.63 -32.42 26.70
C ASN A 936 22.23 -33.31 27.90
N ALA A 937 23.20 -33.98 28.52
CA ALA A 937 22.98 -34.78 29.74
C ALA A 937 22.59 -33.95 30.97
N LYS A 938 22.94 -32.65 31.04
CA LYS A 938 22.69 -31.77 32.20
C LYS A 938 21.75 -30.58 31.93
N ALA A 939 21.49 -30.21 30.68
CA ALA A 939 20.77 -28.99 30.33
C ALA A 939 19.27 -28.99 30.65
N GLY A 940 18.59 -30.14 30.64
CA GLY A 940 17.16 -30.29 30.95
C GLY A 940 16.16 -29.68 29.96
N ILE A 941 16.60 -28.80 29.06
CA ILE A 941 15.80 -28.09 28.06
C ILE A 941 15.84 -28.76 26.68
N GLN A 942 15.28 -28.11 25.66
CA GLN A 942 15.48 -28.54 24.27
C GLN A 942 16.90 -28.17 23.80
N ILE A 943 17.63 -29.14 23.25
CA ILE A 943 18.92 -28.93 22.60
C ILE A 943 18.77 -29.30 21.14
N VAL A 944 18.87 -28.32 20.24
CA VAL A 944 18.61 -28.46 18.80
C VAL A 944 19.94 -28.59 18.07
N GLY A 945 20.08 -29.60 17.21
CA GLY A 945 21.19 -29.70 16.27
C GLY A 945 20.81 -29.17 14.88
N ASP A 946 21.50 -28.13 14.42
CA ASP A 946 21.44 -27.57 13.08
C ASP A 946 22.69 -27.97 12.27
N ASP A 947 23.81 -27.24 12.34
CA ASP A 947 25.05 -27.59 11.64
C ASP A 947 25.62 -28.95 12.10
N LEU A 948 25.34 -29.36 13.35
CA LEU A 948 25.65 -30.71 13.85
C LEU A 948 25.02 -31.81 12.98
N THR A 949 23.80 -31.60 12.48
CA THR A 949 22.99 -32.65 11.84
C THR A 949 22.68 -32.39 10.37
N VAL A 950 22.70 -31.13 9.93
CA VAL A 950 22.42 -30.63 8.56
C VAL A 950 21.21 -31.29 7.87
N THR A 951 20.16 -31.60 8.64
CA THR A 951 18.99 -32.38 8.18
C THR A 951 19.36 -33.74 7.51
N ASN A 952 20.58 -34.24 7.72
CA ASN A 952 21.12 -35.45 7.09
C ASN A 952 20.88 -36.68 7.97
N PRO A 953 20.15 -37.71 7.48
CA PRO A 953 19.86 -38.92 8.24
C PRO A 953 21.09 -39.64 8.84
N GLU A 954 22.27 -39.56 8.23
CA GLU A 954 23.49 -40.20 8.76
C GLU A 954 24.02 -39.46 10.00
N ARG A 955 24.10 -38.11 9.94
CA ARG A 955 24.51 -37.30 11.11
C ARG A 955 23.44 -37.26 12.19
N VAL A 956 22.15 -37.29 11.81
CA VAL A 956 21.04 -37.47 12.77
C VAL A 956 21.17 -38.81 13.51
N GLN A 957 21.43 -39.92 12.82
CA GLN A 957 21.66 -41.21 13.46
C GLN A 957 22.88 -41.17 14.40
N GLN A 958 24.01 -40.61 13.96
CA GLN A 958 25.19 -40.44 14.79
C GLN A 958 24.92 -39.59 16.04
N ALA A 959 24.11 -38.55 15.93
CA ALA A 959 23.72 -37.67 17.04
C ALA A 959 22.74 -38.35 18.02
N ILE A 960 21.85 -39.22 17.52
CA ILE A 960 21.00 -40.11 18.34
C ILE A 960 21.88 -41.10 19.12
N ASP A 961 22.77 -41.81 18.44
CA ASP A 961 23.63 -42.84 19.04
C ASP A 961 24.54 -42.27 20.15
N ARG A 962 25.06 -41.06 19.92
CA ARG A 962 25.89 -40.32 20.89
C ARG A 962 25.08 -39.59 21.97
N LYS A 963 23.76 -39.45 21.81
CA LYS A 963 22.89 -38.58 22.64
C LYS A 963 23.38 -37.13 22.67
N ALA A 964 23.85 -36.62 21.52
CA ALA A 964 24.47 -35.30 21.40
C ALA A 964 23.45 -34.15 21.57
N CYS A 965 22.23 -34.32 21.07
CA CYS A 965 21.15 -33.35 21.21
C CYS A 965 19.80 -34.06 21.44
N ASN A 966 18.69 -33.31 21.48
CA ASN A 966 17.34 -33.85 21.69
C ASN A 966 16.25 -33.23 20.78
N ALA A 967 16.66 -32.44 19.79
CA ALA A 967 15.82 -31.92 18.73
C ALA A 967 16.62 -31.75 17.42
N LEU A 968 15.94 -31.92 16.30
CA LEU A 968 16.47 -31.63 14.95
C LEU A 968 16.00 -30.25 14.50
N LEU A 969 16.90 -29.42 13.96
CA LEU A 969 16.49 -28.34 13.07
C LEU A 969 16.31 -28.88 11.66
N LEU A 970 15.11 -28.72 11.09
CA LEU A 970 14.78 -29.25 9.76
C LEU A 970 14.76 -28.12 8.74
N LYS A 971 15.82 -28.06 7.93
CA LYS A 971 15.97 -27.16 6.77
C LYS A 971 15.98 -27.99 5.50
N VAL A 972 14.89 -27.95 4.73
CA VAL A 972 14.71 -28.80 3.54
C VAL A 972 15.81 -28.66 2.48
N ASN A 973 16.51 -27.53 2.42
CA ASN A 973 17.62 -27.30 1.48
C ASN A 973 18.97 -27.85 1.95
N GLN A 974 19.17 -28.12 3.24
CA GLN A 974 20.39 -28.78 3.73
C GLN A 974 20.49 -30.22 3.26
N ILE A 975 19.35 -30.90 3.05
CA ILE A 975 19.30 -32.27 2.52
C ILE A 975 18.88 -32.33 1.04
N GLY A 976 18.06 -31.38 0.56
CA GLY A 976 17.78 -31.17 -0.86
C GLY A 976 16.58 -31.91 -1.45
N SER A 977 15.75 -32.60 -0.65
CA SER A 977 14.46 -33.15 -1.10
C SER A 977 13.42 -33.20 0.03
N VAL A 978 12.13 -33.22 -0.35
CA VAL A 978 11.01 -33.39 0.60
C VAL A 978 11.05 -34.76 1.26
N THR A 979 11.30 -35.83 0.50
CA THR A 979 11.33 -37.20 1.01
C THR A 979 12.43 -37.41 2.06
N GLU A 980 13.65 -36.93 1.81
CA GLU A 980 14.73 -37.06 2.80
C GLU A 980 14.48 -36.19 4.04
N SER A 981 13.85 -35.02 3.88
CA SER A 981 13.42 -34.17 4.99
C SER A 981 12.37 -34.86 5.89
N ILE A 982 11.38 -35.52 5.27
CA ILE A 982 10.39 -36.34 5.99
C ILE A 982 11.08 -37.52 6.70
N LYS A 983 12.06 -38.17 6.06
CA LYS A 983 12.85 -39.26 6.65
C LYS A 983 13.63 -38.80 7.89
N ALA A 984 14.33 -37.66 7.81
CA ALA A 984 15.05 -37.07 8.94
C ALA A 984 14.10 -36.72 10.10
N CYS A 985 12.95 -36.08 9.80
CA CYS A 985 11.90 -35.83 10.79
C CYS A 985 11.44 -37.12 11.49
N LYS A 986 11.08 -38.16 10.72
CA LYS A 986 10.56 -39.43 11.28
C LYS A 986 11.61 -40.15 12.11
N MET A 987 12.88 -40.13 11.71
CA MET A 987 14.00 -40.68 12.49
C MET A 987 14.14 -39.96 13.84
N SER A 988 14.16 -38.62 13.86
CA SER A 988 14.23 -37.85 15.09
C SER A 988 13.02 -38.09 16.00
N ARG A 989 11.79 -38.05 15.45
CA ARG A 989 10.56 -38.31 16.24
C ARG A 989 10.54 -39.73 16.82
N ALA A 990 11.04 -40.73 16.10
CA ALA A 990 11.18 -42.11 16.58
C ALA A 990 12.21 -42.25 17.72
N ALA A 991 13.25 -41.41 17.75
CA ALA A 991 14.19 -41.30 18.86
C ALA A 991 13.67 -40.44 20.04
N GLY A 992 12.40 -40.01 20.00
CA GLY A 992 11.78 -39.18 21.03
C GLY A 992 12.16 -37.69 20.96
N TRP A 993 12.79 -37.24 19.87
CA TRP A 993 13.24 -35.85 19.73
C TRP A 993 12.12 -34.90 19.31
N GLY A 994 12.34 -33.61 19.60
CA GLY A 994 11.64 -32.52 18.93
C GLY A 994 12.12 -32.34 17.48
N VAL A 995 11.32 -31.66 16.66
CA VAL A 995 11.75 -31.22 15.32
C VAL A 995 11.29 -29.78 15.12
N MET A 996 12.21 -28.86 14.92
CA MET A 996 11.89 -27.47 14.61
C MET A 996 12.10 -27.25 13.11
N VAL A 997 11.01 -27.06 12.37
CA VAL A 997 11.11 -26.69 10.96
C VAL A 997 11.68 -25.28 10.86
N SER A 998 12.58 -25.06 9.91
CA SER A 998 13.31 -23.80 9.80
C SER A 998 13.35 -23.24 8.38
N HIS A 999 13.27 -21.92 8.31
CA HIS A 999 13.73 -21.10 7.19
C HIS A 999 15.25 -21.12 7.00
N ARG A 1000 15.74 -20.32 6.05
CA ARG A 1000 17.14 -19.82 6.00
C ARG A 1000 17.17 -18.29 6.08
N SER A 1001 18.35 -17.73 6.33
CA SER A 1001 18.57 -16.28 6.33
C SER A 1001 18.32 -15.64 4.96
N GLY A 1002 18.63 -16.32 3.85
CA GLY A 1002 18.13 -15.99 2.50
C GLY A 1002 16.82 -16.73 2.20
N GLU A 1003 15.69 -16.03 2.29
CA GLU A 1003 14.36 -16.60 2.04
C GLU A 1003 13.66 -15.96 0.85
N THR A 1004 12.51 -16.51 0.47
CA THR A 1004 11.66 -16.05 -0.63
C THR A 1004 10.22 -15.83 -0.15
N GLU A 1005 9.33 -15.40 -1.04
CA GLU A 1005 7.89 -15.36 -0.79
C GLU A 1005 7.23 -16.75 -0.63
N ASP A 1006 7.95 -17.83 -0.97
CA ASP A 1006 7.44 -19.20 -0.85
C ASP A 1006 7.11 -19.52 0.62
N SER A 1007 5.92 -20.07 0.88
CA SER A 1007 5.45 -20.38 2.24
C SER A 1007 5.43 -21.87 2.56
N THR A 1008 6.03 -22.75 1.75
CA THR A 1008 5.89 -24.21 1.85
C THR A 1008 6.29 -24.78 3.22
N ILE A 1009 7.26 -24.17 3.90
CA ILE A 1009 7.66 -24.64 5.24
C ILE A 1009 6.56 -24.48 6.31
N ALA A 1010 5.58 -23.58 6.10
CA ALA A 1010 4.39 -23.46 6.95
C ALA A 1010 3.44 -24.67 6.78
N ASP A 1011 3.26 -25.13 5.55
CA ASP A 1011 2.50 -26.35 5.28
C ASP A 1011 3.26 -27.61 5.75
N ILE A 1012 4.59 -27.62 5.58
CA ILE A 1012 5.44 -28.74 6.03
C ILE A 1012 5.39 -28.90 7.54
N VAL A 1013 5.52 -27.84 8.34
CA VAL A 1013 5.51 -27.96 9.82
C VAL A 1013 4.19 -28.49 10.36
N VAL A 1014 3.07 -28.06 9.76
CA VAL A 1014 1.73 -28.53 10.14
C VAL A 1014 1.53 -30.00 9.72
N GLY A 1015 1.92 -30.35 8.49
CA GLY A 1015 1.80 -31.71 7.97
C GLY A 1015 2.71 -32.72 8.68
N LEU A 1016 3.96 -32.33 8.99
CA LEU A 1016 4.89 -33.11 9.79
C LEU A 1016 4.50 -33.16 11.28
N ARG A 1017 3.58 -32.30 11.74
CA ARG A 1017 3.05 -32.28 13.11
C ARG A 1017 4.18 -32.11 14.14
N THR A 1018 5.13 -31.21 13.88
CA THR A 1018 6.34 -31.10 14.70
C THR A 1018 6.18 -30.20 15.92
N GLY A 1019 5.18 -29.30 15.90
CA GLY A 1019 4.82 -28.45 17.04
C GLY A 1019 5.62 -27.16 17.19
N GLN A 1020 6.60 -26.89 16.32
CA GLN A 1020 7.47 -25.71 16.42
C GLN A 1020 8.12 -25.33 15.07
N ILE A 1021 8.23 -24.03 14.81
CA ILE A 1021 8.86 -23.46 13.61
C ILE A 1021 9.71 -22.25 13.99
N LYS A 1022 10.93 -22.11 13.44
CA LYS A 1022 11.62 -20.81 13.36
C LYS A 1022 11.57 -20.30 11.92
N THR A 1023 11.00 -19.11 11.71
CA THR A 1023 10.91 -18.50 10.38
C THR A 1023 11.11 -16.97 10.42
N GLY A 1024 11.94 -16.50 11.37
CA GLY A 1024 12.35 -15.11 11.55
C GLY A 1024 11.43 -14.27 12.43
N ALA A 1025 11.66 -12.96 12.48
CA ALA A 1025 10.84 -12.01 13.21
C ALA A 1025 9.40 -11.93 12.66
N PRO A 1026 8.45 -11.34 13.41
CA PRO A 1026 7.21 -10.83 12.85
C PRO A 1026 7.46 -9.53 12.03
N CYS A 1027 8.49 -9.54 11.19
CA CYS A 1027 8.96 -8.43 10.37
C CYS A 1027 9.62 -8.98 9.09
N ARG A 1028 9.57 -8.20 8.01
CA ARG A 1028 9.96 -8.58 6.64
C ARG A 1028 9.05 -9.67 6.02
N SER A 1029 8.70 -9.49 4.74
CA SER A 1029 7.57 -10.22 4.13
C SER A 1029 7.89 -11.68 3.79
N GLU A 1030 9.14 -12.04 3.58
CA GLU A 1030 9.59 -13.42 3.39
C GLU A 1030 9.42 -14.27 4.67
N ARG A 1031 9.37 -13.62 5.84
CA ARG A 1031 9.10 -14.23 7.16
C ARG A 1031 7.59 -14.30 7.38
N LEU A 1032 6.93 -13.15 7.24
CA LEU A 1032 5.49 -13.02 7.37
C LEU A 1032 4.70 -13.86 6.34
N ALA A 1033 5.27 -14.23 5.19
CA ALA A 1033 4.65 -15.15 4.24
C ALA A 1033 4.30 -16.51 4.88
N LYS A 1034 5.22 -17.07 5.68
CA LYS A 1034 5.02 -18.33 6.39
C LYS A 1034 4.05 -18.17 7.55
N TYR A 1035 4.23 -17.13 8.38
CA TYR A 1035 3.34 -16.85 9.50
C TYR A 1035 1.89 -16.55 9.05
N ASN A 1036 1.71 -15.80 7.96
CA ASN A 1036 0.39 -15.57 7.36
C ASN A 1036 -0.20 -16.83 6.72
N GLN A 1037 0.63 -17.76 6.24
CA GLN A 1037 0.16 -19.07 5.77
C GLN A 1037 -0.31 -19.93 6.94
N LEU A 1038 0.40 -19.93 8.08
CA LEU A 1038 -0.05 -20.60 9.31
C LEU A 1038 -1.38 -20.03 9.84
N LEU A 1039 -1.60 -18.71 9.75
CA LEU A 1039 -2.91 -18.10 10.06
C LEU A 1039 -4.04 -18.59 9.14
N ARG A 1040 -3.77 -18.75 7.83
CA ARG A 1040 -4.76 -19.33 6.89
C ARG A 1040 -5.04 -20.80 7.17
N ILE A 1041 -4.01 -21.58 7.51
CA ILE A 1041 -4.17 -23.00 7.87
C ILE A 1041 -4.97 -23.13 9.18
N GLU A 1042 -4.75 -22.24 10.16
CA GLU A 1042 -5.58 -22.17 11.36
C GLU A 1042 -7.05 -21.86 11.03
N GLU A 1043 -7.31 -20.89 10.17
CA GLU A 1043 -8.65 -20.54 9.70
C GLU A 1043 -9.33 -21.71 8.96
N GLU A 1044 -8.61 -22.42 8.08
CA GLU A 1044 -9.11 -23.57 7.32
C GLU A 1044 -9.40 -24.79 8.21
N LEU A 1045 -8.56 -25.05 9.22
CA LEU A 1045 -8.79 -26.11 10.20
C LEU A 1045 -9.94 -25.78 11.17
N GLY A 1046 -10.18 -24.49 11.44
CA GLY A 1046 -11.26 -24.00 12.28
C GLY A 1046 -11.27 -24.68 13.66
N PRO A 1047 -12.40 -25.23 14.14
CA PRO A 1047 -12.47 -25.93 15.43
C PRO A 1047 -11.57 -27.17 15.58
N LYS A 1048 -10.96 -27.67 14.48
CA LYS A 1048 -9.99 -28.78 14.52
C LYS A 1048 -8.55 -28.31 14.70
N ALA A 1049 -8.30 -27.00 14.69
CA ALA A 1049 -6.98 -26.43 14.92
C ALA A 1049 -6.52 -26.69 16.36
N VAL A 1050 -5.46 -27.50 16.52
CA VAL A 1050 -4.77 -27.69 17.80
C VAL A 1050 -3.45 -26.93 17.74
N TYR A 1051 -3.21 -26.03 18.69
CA TYR A 1051 -1.94 -25.34 18.87
C TYR A 1051 -1.07 -26.08 19.87
N ALA A 1052 0.22 -26.28 19.55
CA ALA A 1052 1.10 -27.11 20.37
C ALA A 1052 1.39 -26.54 21.78
N GLY A 1053 1.42 -25.22 21.94
CA GLY A 1053 1.63 -24.53 23.23
C GLY A 1053 2.86 -25.02 23.99
N GLU A 1054 2.73 -25.25 25.30
CA GLU A 1054 3.79 -25.82 26.16
C GLU A 1054 4.26 -27.23 25.70
N HIS A 1055 3.49 -27.94 24.87
CA HIS A 1055 3.86 -29.24 24.30
C HIS A 1055 4.66 -29.15 22.99
N PHE A 1056 5.18 -27.98 22.59
CA PHE A 1056 5.92 -27.77 21.33
C PHE A 1056 7.04 -28.78 21.02
N ARG A 1057 7.70 -29.33 22.06
CA ARG A 1057 8.74 -30.37 21.92
C ARG A 1057 8.19 -31.72 21.45
N ASN A 1058 6.96 -32.04 21.85
CA ASN A 1058 6.29 -33.29 21.53
C ASN A 1058 4.77 -33.07 21.50
N PRO A 1059 4.22 -32.50 20.42
CA PRO A 1059 2.77 -32.36 20.28
C PRO A 1059 2.12 -33.75 20.25
N LEU A 1060 1.14 -33.94 21.15
CA LEU A 1060 0.27 -35.13 21.27
C LEU A 1060 -0.30 -35.52 19.92
#